data_AF-A0A3L7UWX5-F1
#
_entry.id   AF-A0A3L7UWX5-F1
#
_cell.length_a   1.000
_cell.length_b   1.000
_cell.length_c   1.000
_cell.angle_alpha   90.00
_cell.angle_beta   90.00
_cell.angle_gamma   90.00
#
_symmetry.space_group_name_H-M   'P 1'
#
loop_
_entity.id
_entity.type
_entity.pdbx_description
1 polymer ?
#
loop_
_entity_poly.entity_id
_entity_poly.type
_entity_poly.pdbx_seq_one_letter_code
_entity_poly.pdbx_strand_id
1 'polypeptide(L)'
;MALVKHNLILRHKLCKLWFSVVVLLILFGSAAFGEEDRAVSFVNDVMPVLTKAGCNAGVCHAKAGGGQNGFQLSLLGFEFQEDYEHLVKEGRGRRLFPAAPERSLLLMKAVGTMPHGGGVRLQRDSEGYELILNWIRQGAAYDGGSALQLTSIEVQPKRGTVMRNAAQQLKAVAKYADGSERDVTRFALFESNDKSMADVAAGGLVQISDIPGKVAIMVRYQGRVAVFNASVPLGAPVDSVPASKNFVDDFVFANLREIGVPPSPVCDDATFLRRVSLDISGRLPTDAEAMAFLTSQDADKREQVIDRLLRSPEYADYFANKWTAMLKNRRDDASDMTSNFAFYAWVRDSLLANKSYDQLVRELLAATGTVIANPPVAWYKRVKEPKQQLEDVAQLFLGVRMQCAQCHHHPFERWSQDDYYSFSAFFTQVGRKPSATRGEDLIFHKRGVAGAANIKTGMTLKPAALGDVIPAIAADEDPRLKLADWMSSPKNPFFAKAVVNRYWKHFFRRGLIEPEDDIRDTNPPTNPELLAGLEQHFHASDFDLKELVRVITRSNAYQLSSVPNQYNVADQQNYSRYYPRRLQAEVMLDAIDDLTGAQTDFPNLPTGTRAIALPDNSYNNASPFLKVFGRPENESVCECERVQSSSLAQSLHLMNAGDIKAKLATGSGRADRLAKSEQPPDQKIRELYMVAFAREPRADEWKVALDYLAEPRIDAAGNPIDPQKANTENFQDLIWALINTKEFLFNH
;
A
#
# COMPACT_ATOMS: atom_id res chain seq x y z
N MET A 1 -55.04 8.24 -73.39
CA MET A 1 -54.63 8.01 -74.79
C MET A 1 -53.25 8.63 -74.96
N ALA A 2 -52.19 7.88 -74.70
CA ALA A 2 -51.48 7.03 -75.68
C ALA A 2 -50.68 7.87 -76.68
N LEU A 3 -49.36 7.62 -76.71
CA LEU A 3 -48.30 8.21 -77.55
C LEU A 3 -47.70 9.57 -77.13
N VAL A 4 -46.88 9.57 -76.06
CA VAL A 4 -45.50 10.12 -76.07
C VAL A 4 -44.67 9.32 -75.05
N LYS A 5 -44.44 8.04 -75.35
CA LYS A 5 -43.44 7.18 -74.70
C LYS A 5 -42.53 6.71 -75.82
N HIS A 6 -41.40 7.39 -76.05
CA HIS A 6 -40.18 6.92 -76.74
C HIS A 6 -39.30 8.14 -77.04
N ASN A 7 -38.62 8.71 -76.02
CA ASN A 7 -37.32 9.42 -76.20
C ASN A 7 -36.66 9.94 -74.92
N LEU A 8 -37.05 9.45 -73.72
CA LEU A 8 -36.36 9.79 -72.46
C LEU A 8 -35.69 8.60 -71.75
N ILE A 9 -35.54 7.45 -72.43
CA ILE A 9 -34.98 6.22 -71.83
C ILE A 9 -33.61 5.80 -72.41
N LEU A 10 -33.10 6.46 -73.46
CA LEU A 10 -31.77 6.14 -74.03
C LEU A 10 -30.61 7.06 -73.60
N ARG A 11 -30.87 8.28 -73.10
CA ARG A 11 -29.79 9.19 -72.65
C ARG A 11 -29.39 9.02 -71.18
N HIS A 12 -30.15 8.29 -70.36
CA HIS A 12 -29.80 8.04 -68.96
C HIS A 12 -29.14 6.68 -68.68
N LYS A 13 -29.09 5.76 -69.66
CA LYS A 13 -28.47 4.43 -69.49
C LYS A 13 -27.04 4.30 -70.02
N LEU A 14 -26.59 5.20 -70.89
CA LEU A 14 -25.18 5.21 -71.38
C LEU A 14 -24.25 6.07 -70.52
N CYS A 15 -24.77 7.03 -69.74
CA CYS A 15 -23.95 7.84 -68.84
C CYS A 15 -23.69 7.16 -67.48
N LYS A 16 -24.50 6.16 -67.09
CA LYS A 16 -24.34 5.40 -65.84
C LYS A 16 -23.43 4.17 -65.93
N LEU A 17 -23.04 3.72 -67.14
CA LEU A 17 -22.12 2.58 -67.28
C LEU A 17 -20.65 2.98 -67.40
N TRP A 18 -20.35 4.21 -67.84
CA TRP A 18 -18.96 4.71 -67.91
C TRP A 18 -18.47 5.35 -66.60
N PHE A 19 -19.38 5.89 -65.78
CA PHE A 19 -19.01 6.43 -64.46
C PHE A 19 -18.77 5.33 -63.41
N SER A 20 -19.33 4.13 -63.58
CA SER A 20 -19.17 3.01 -62.65
C SER A 20 -17.98 2.09 -62.93
N VAL A 21 -17.27 2.25 -64.05
CA VAL A 21 -16.04 1.47 -64.34
C VAL A 21 -14.77 2.30 -64.14
N VAL A 22 -14.83 3.63 -64.25
CA VAL A 22 -13.66 4.50 -63.97
C VAL A 22 -13.57 4.90 -62.50
N VAL A 23 -14.67 4.97 -61.75
CA VAL A 23 -14.64 5.24 -60.29
C VAL A 23 -14.29 3.98 -59.48
N LEU A 24 -14.52 2.77 -60.03
CA LEU A 24 -14.15 1.51 -59.36
C LEU A 24 -12.67 1.12 -59.55
N LEU A 25 -11.94 1.79 -60.45
CA LEU A 25 -10.49 1.59 -60.70
C LEU A 25 -9.61 2.72 -60.14
N ILE A 26 -10.19 3.76 -59.53
CA ILE A 26 -9.45 4.87 -58.89
C ILE A 26 -9.60 4.87 -57.35
N LEU A 27 -10.44 3.99 -56.79
CA LEU A 27 -10.63 3.85 -55.33
C LEU A 27 -9.98 2.59 -54.71
N PHE A 28 -9.16 1.85 -55.47
CA PHE A 28 -8.39 0.69 -54.99
C PHE A 28 -6.87 0.82 -55.26
N GLY A 29 -6.35 2.03 -55.34
CA GLY A 29 -4.92 2.25 -55.47
C GLY A 29 -4.51 3.56 -54.84
N SER A 30 -4.34 3.58 -53.51
CA SER A 30 -3.48 4.52 -52.75
C SER A 30 -3.64 4.30 -51.24
N ALA A 31 -3.30 3.11 -50.74
CA ALA A 31 -3.05 2.88 -49.30
C ALA A 31 -2.11 1.68 -49.06
N ALA A 32 -1.26 1.36 -50.04
CA ALA A 32 -0.30 0.25 -49.96
C ALA A 32 1.08 0.63 -50.53
N PHE A 33 1.46 1.90 -50.42
CA PHE A 33 2.81 2.37 -50.67
C PHE A 33 3.17 3.37 -49.57
N GLY A 34 3.97 2.92 -48.59
CA GLY A 34 4.45 3.77 -47.51
C GLY A 34 5.09 3.08 -46.30
N GLU A 35 4.99 1.75 -46.12
CA GLU A 35 5.58 1.07 -44.95
C GLU A 35 6.92 0.35 -45.21
N GLU A 36 7.25 -0.01 -46.45
CA GLU A 36 8.49 -0.75 -46.76
C GLU A 36 9.79 0.09 -46.70
N ASP A 37 9.70 1.43 -46.74
CA ASP A 37 10.87 2.34 -46.82
C ASP A 37 11.22 3.04 -45.49
N ARG A 38 10.55 2.72 -44.38
CA ARG A 38 10.90 3.34 -43.10
C ARG A 38 12.17 2.71 -42.53
N ALA A 39 13.13 3.55 -42.15
CA ALA A 39 14.26 3.11 -41.35
C ALA A 39 13.76 2.51 -40.03
N VAL A 40 14.17 1.28 -39.73
CA VAL A 40 13.82 0.57 -38.50
C VAL A 40 14.74 1.05 -37.39
N SER A 41 14.13 1.58 -36.34
CA SER A 41 14.81 2.11 -35.17
C SER A 41 15.18 0.97 -34.22
N PHE A 42 16.43 0.94 -33.75
CA PHE A 42 16.81 -0.02 -32.71
C PHE A 42 16.04 0.28 -31.42
N VAL A 43 16.02 1.56 -31.02
CA VAL A 43 15.35 2.01 -29.80
C VAL A 43 13.83 1.85 -29.89
N ASN A 44 13.22 2.30 -30.99
CA ASN A 44 11.77 2.45 -31.08
C ASN A 44 11.03 1.24 -31.66
N ASP A 45 11.71 0.35 -32.38
CA ASP A 45 11.08 -0.78 -33.05
C ASP A 45 11.64 -2.13 -32.55
N VAL A 46 12.98 -2.29 -32.53
CA VAL A 46 13.61 -3.58 -32.14
C VAL A 46 13.47 -3.86 -30.66
N MET A 47 13.82 -2.90 -29.79
CA MET A 47 13.80 -3.10 -28.34
C MET A 47 12.40 -3.41 -27.78
N PRO A 48 11.31 -2.76 -28.22
CA PRO A 48 9.96 -3.15 -27.84
C PRO A 48 9.60 -4.58 -28.24
N VAL A 49 10.03 -5.06 -29.42
CA VAL A 49 9.80 -6.46 -29.83
C VAL A 49 10.51 -7.43 -28.89
N LEU A 50 11.78 -7.19 -28.58
CA LEU A 50 12.55 -8.03 -27.65
C LEU A 50 11.91 -8.05 -26.24
N THR A 51 11.37 -6.91 -25.81
CA THR A 51 10.68 -6.76 -24.53
C THR A 51 9.36 -7.52 -24.51
N LYS A 52 8.54 -7.35 -25.56
CA LYS A 52 7.26 -8.06 -25.72
C LYS A 52 7.43 -9.57 -25.78
N ALA A 53 8.50 -10.04 -26.42
CA ALA A 53 8.88 -11.44 -26.51
C ALA A 53 9.48 -12.01 -25.20
N GLY A 54 9.74 -11.17 -24.19
CA GLY A 54 10.34 -11.57 -22.91
C GLY A 54 11.83 -11.90 -22.99
N CYS A 55 12.52 -11.53 -24.09
CA CYS A 55 13.95 -11.82 -24.27
C CYS A 55 14.81 -11.16 -23.19
N ASN A 56 14.45 -9.94 -22.79
CA ASN A 56 15.12 -9.12 -21.79
C ASN A 56 14.40 -9.15 -20.42
N ALA A 57 13.68 -10.23 -20.12
CA ALA A 57 13.14 -10.47 -18.79
C ALA A 57 14.22 -11.05 -17.85
N GLY A 58 14.05 -10.86 -16.53
CA GLY A 58 15.02 -11.32 -15.52
C GLY A 58 15.26 -12.84 -15.49
N VAL A 59 14.33 -13.63 -16.02
CA VAL A 59 14.47 -15.09 -16.17
C VAL A 59 15.21 -15.52 -17.46
N CYS A 60 15.53 -14.57 -18.34
CA CYS A 60 16.16 -14.79 -19.65
C CYS A 60 17.47 -14.00 -19.76
N HIS A 61 17.64 -13.14 -20.76
CA HIS A 61 18.91 -12.46 -21.01
C HIS A 61 19.16 -11.26 -20.09
N ALA A 62 18.17 -10.81 -19.31
CA ALA A 62 18.37 -9.83 -18.25
C ALA A 62 18.58 -10.46 -16.87
N LYS A 63 19.01 -11.72 -16.82
CA LYS A 63 19.35 -12.40 -15.58
C LYS A 63 20.49 -11.68 -14.86
N ALA A 64 20.31 -11.42 -13.57
CA ALA A 64 21.32 -10.85 -12.71
C ALA A 64 22.61 -11.69 -12.73
N GLY A 65 23.77 -11.02 -12.77
CA GLY A 65 25.08 -11.68 -12.84
C GLY A 65 25.62 -11.92 -14.26
N GLY A 66 25.16 -11.17 -15.26
CA GLY A 66 25.75 -11.16 -16.61
C GLY A 66 24.93 -11.85 -17.71
N GLY A 67 23.60 -11.92 -17.54
CA GLY A 67 22.70 -12.53 -18.53
C GLY A 67 22.71 -14.05 -18.51
N GLN A 68 22.42 -14.67 -19.66
CA GLN A 68 22.28 -16.12 -19.78
C GLN A 68 23.07 -16.67 -20.97
N ASN A 69 23.90 -17.70 -20.70
CA ASN A 69 24.71 -18.40 -21.70
C ASN A 69 25.62 -17.47 -22.53
N GLY A 70 26.21 -16.46 -21.88
CA GLY A 70 27.07 -15.48 -22.53
C GLY A 70 26.31 -14.58 -23.51
N PHE A 71 25.05 -14.26 -23.22
CA PHE A 71 24.29 -13.18 -23.86
C PHE A 71 23.48 -12.43 -22.80
N GLN A 72 23.69 -11.13 -22.75
CA GLN A 72 23.13 -10.22 -21.78
C GLN A 72 22.30 -9.15 -22.47
N LEU A 73 21.17 -8.83 -21.87
CA LEU A 73 20.37 -7.65 -22.17
C LEU A 73 20.07 -6.95 -20.83
N SER A 74 19.82 -5.65 -20.87
CA SER A 74 19.32 -4.86 -19.77
C SER A 74 17.88 -5.26 -19.45
N LEU A 75 17.49 -5.17 -18.18
CA LEU A 75 16.14 -5.54 -17.75
C LEU A 75 15.10 -4.66 -18.47
N LEU A 76 14.14 -5.27 -19.16
CA LEU A 76 13.10 -4.59 -19.94
C LEU A 76 13.61 -3.60 -21.01
N GLY A 77 14.91 -3.66 -21.35
CA GLY A 77 15.49 -2.85 -22.41
C GLY A 77 15.73 -1.39 -22.03
N PHE A 78 16.03 -1.11 -20.77
CA PHE A 78 16.24 0.26 -20.27
C PHE A 78 17.58 0.89 -20.71
N GLU A 79 18.57 0.08 -21.11
CA GLU A 79 19.93 0.54 -21.43
C GLU A 79 20.24 0.29 -22.91
N PHE A 80 19.62 1.09 -23.79
CA PHE A 80 19.65 0.83 -25.24
C PHE A 80 21.06 0.68 -25.82
N GLN A 81 22.03 1.47 -25.35
CA GLN A 81 23.41 1.37 -25.83
C GLN A 81 24.03 0.02 -25.47
N GLU A 82 23.89 -0.42 -24.21
CA GLU A 82 24.46 -1.70 -23.76
C GLU A 82 23.78 -2.88 -24.46
N ASP A 83 22.45 -2.82 -24.60
CA ASP A 83 21.68 -3.82 -25.34
C ASP A 83 22.15 -3.96 -26.77
N TYR A 84 22.38 -2.83 -27.45
CA TYR A 84 22.93 -2.81 -28.79
C TYR A 84 24.32 -3.43 -28.84
N GLU A 85 25.19 -3.11 -27.89
CA GLU A 85 26.56 -3.64 -27.87
C GLU A 85 26.60 -5.14 -27.63
N HIS A 86 25.80 -5.64 -26.68
CA HIS A 86 25.66 -7.08 -26.44
C HIS A 86 25.04 -7.82 -27.63
N LEU A 87 24.06 -7.21 -28.29
CA LEU A 87 23.39 -7.83 -29.42
C LEU A 87 24.26 -7.83 -30.68
N VAL A 88 24.91 -6.69 -31.00
CA VAL A 88 25.56 -6.45 -32.30
C VAL A 88 27.07 -6.65 -32.25
N LYS A 89 27.75 -6.25 -31.17
CA LYS A 89 29.23 -6.22 -31.12
C LYS A 89 29.83 -7.41 -30.38
N GLU A 90 29.24 -7.79 -29.26
CA GLU A 90 29.80 -8.81 -28.36
C GLU A 90 29.94 -10.17 -29.07
N GLY A 91 30.97 -10.94 -28.69
CA GLY A 91 31.24 -12.24 -29.32
C GLY A 91 31.58 -12.11 -30.81
N ARG A 92 32.18 -10.98 -31.21
CA ARG A 92 32.55 -10.64 -32.60
C ARG A 92 31.33 -10.61 -33.54
N GLY A 93 30.20 -10.11 -33.04
CA GLY A 93 28.96 -9.97 -33.80
C GLY A 93 28.25 -11.28 -34.16
N ARG A 94 28.62 -12.41 -33.53
CA ARG A 94 28.10 -13.76 -33.83
C ARG A 94 26.57 -13.92 -33.80
N ARG A 95 25.85 -12.95 -33.23
CA ARG A 95 24.40 -13.01 -33.04
C ARG A 95 23.62 -12.56 -34.27
N LEU A 96 24.22 -11.70 -35.08
CA LEU A 96 23.65 -11.20 -36.32
C LEU A 96 24.48 -11.69 -37.51
N PHE A 97 23.82 -12.02 -38.61
CA PHE A 97 24.49 -12.41 -39.84
C PHE A 97 23.98 -11.57 -41.02
N PRO A 98 24.53 -10.36 -41.23
CA PRO A 98 24.00 -9.41 -42.22
C PRO A 98 23.98 -9.93 -43.66
N ALA A 99 24.87 -10.85 -44.03
CA ALA A 99 24.91 -11.44 -45.37
C ALA A 99 23.77 -12.43 -45.66
N ALA A 100 23.16 -13.01 -44.61
CA ALA A 100 21.93 -13.78 -44.70
C ALA A 100 21.11 -13.54 -43.42
N PRO A 101 20.41 -12.40 -43.32
CA PRO A 101 19.77 -11.92 -42.09
C PRO A 101 18.88 -12.94 -41.40
N GLU A 102 18.12 -13.73 -42.16
CA GLU A 102 17.26 -14.81 -41.67
C GLU A 102 18.01 -15.95 -40.96
N ARG A 103 19.33 -16.09 -41.21
CA ARG A 103 20.23 -17.02 -40.52
C ARG A 103 20.95 -16.39 -39.33
N SER A 104 20.56 -15.18 -38.92
CA SER A 104 21.05 -14.57 -37.67
C SER A 104 20.69 -15.46 -36.48
N LEU A 105 21.65 -15.72 -35.60
CA LEU A 105 21.45 -16.55 -34.41
C LEU A 105 20.29 -16.04 -33.54
N LEU A 106 20.14 -14.71 -33.44
CA LEU A 106 19.02 -14.06 -32.76
C LEU A 106 17.68 -14.57 -33.29
N LEU A 107 17.45 -14.47 -34.61
CA LEU A 107 16.20 -14.86 -35.25
C LEU A 107 15.98 -16.37 -35.18
N MET A 108 16.99 -17.18 -35.51
CA MET A 108 16.87 -18.64 -35.50
C MET A 108 16.53 -19.20 -34.11
N LYS A 109 17.10 -18.63 -33.05
CA LYS A 109 16.77 -19.02 -31.67
C LYS A 109 15.41 -18.49 -31.24
N ALA A 110 15.03 -17.27 -31.64
CA ALA A 110 13.75 -16.69 -31.29
C ALA A 110 12.56 -17.47 -31.87
N VAL A 111 12.67 -17.96 -33.12
CA VAL A 111 11.61 -18.76 -33.77
C VAL A 111 11.75 -20.27 -33.56
N GLY A 112 12.79 -20.72 -32.87
CA GLY A 112 13.02 -22.12 -32.53
C GLY A 112 13.52 -23.01 -33.67
N THR A 113 14.02 -22.45 -34.78
CA THR A 113 14.72 -23.25 -35.81
C THR A 113 16.11 -23.70 -35.35
N MET A 114 16.63 -23.09 -34.28
CA MET A 114 17.79 -23.56 -33.53
C MET A 114 17.42 -23.76 -32.05
N PRO A 115 17.93 -24.81 -31.37
CA PRO A 115 17.66 -25.02 -29.95
C PRO A 115 17.94 -23.80 -29.09
N HIS A 116 16.94 -23.43 -28.29
CA HIS A 116 17.00 -22.30 -27.38
C HIS A 116 16.38 -22.71 -26.03
N GLY A 117 17.13 -22.58 -24.94
CA GLY A 117 16.67 -22.97 -23.60
C GLY A 117 15.45 -22.17 -23.10
N GLY A 118 15.21 -20.98 -23.67
CA GLY A 118 14.00 -20.20 -23.40
C GLY A 118 12.79 -20.57 -24.26
N GLY A 119 12.88 -21.58 -25.13
CA GLY A 119 11.83 -21.95 -26.07
C GLY A 119 11.63 -20.93 -27.20
N VAL A 120 10.52 -21.07 -27.93
CA VAL A 120 10.09 -20.14 -28.99
C VAL A 120 9.60 -18.85 -28.35
N ARG A 121 10.16 -17.71 -28.78
CA ARG A 121 9.85 -16.36 -28.28
C ARG A 121 9.18 -15.47 -29.33
N LEU A 122 9.38 -15.75 -30.62
CA LEU A 122 8.74 -15.05 -31.74
C LEU A 122 8.18 -16.07 -32.72
N GLN A 123 7.04 -15.74 -33.35
CA GLN A 123 6.54 -16.51 -34.48
C GLN A 123 7.18 -16.00 -35.77
N ARG A 124 7.45 -16.89 -36.72
CA ARG A 124 8.16 -16.54 -37.96
C ARG A 124 7.38 -15.58 -38.86
N ASP A 125 6.06 -15.66 -38.82
CA ASP A 125 5.11 -14.80 -39.53
C ASP A 125 4.68 -13.57 -38.70
N SER A 126 5.31 -13.34 -37.54
CA SER A 126 4.98 -12.16 -36.72
C SER A 126 5.64 -10.90 -37.25
N GLU A 127 4.94 -9.78 -37.09
CA GLU A 127 5.47 -8.45 -37.38
C GLU A 127 6.76 -8.14 -36.60
N GLY A 128 6.89 -8.64 -35.37
CA GLY A 128 8.12 -8.49 -34.60
C GLY A 128 9.33 -9.21 -35.23
N TYR A 129 9.11 -10.38 -35.83
CA TYR A 129 10.16 -11.07 -36.59
C TYR A 129 10.59 -10.25 -37.81
N GLU A 130 9.63 -9.75 -38.58
CA GLU A 130 9.91 -8.94 -39.77
C GLU A 130 10.60 -7.61 -39.44
N LEU A 131 10.22 -6.93 -38.34
CA LEU A 131 10.90 -5.71 -37.89
C LEU A 131 12.38 -5.96 -37.58
N ILE A 132 12.69 -7.01 -36.81
CA ILE A 132 14.08 -7.36 -36.49
C ILE A 132 14.84 -7.76 -37.76
N LEU A 133 14.21 -8.54 -38.64
CA LEU A 133 14.80 -8.95 -39.91
C LEU A 133 15.13 -7.75 -40.80
N ASN A 134 14.21 -6.79 -40.92
CA ASN A 134 14.40 -5.58 -41.70
C ASN A 134 15.46 -4.65 -41.08
N TRP A 135 15.51 -4.53 -39.76
CA TRP A 135 16.61 -3.83 -39.09
C TRP A 135 17.97 -4.43 -39.43
N ILE A 136 18.10 -5.77 -39.42
CA ILE A 136 19.35 -6.44 -39.81
C ILE A 136 19.67 -6.20 -41.29
N ARG A 137 18.67 -6.27 -42.18
CA ARG A 137 18.83 -5.97 -43.62
C ARG A 137 19.29 -4.53 -43.87
N GLN A 138 18.82 -3.59 -43.06
CA GLN A 138 19.21 -2.17 -43.10
C GLN A 138 20.57 -1.90 -42.44
N GLY A 139 21.32 -2.93 -42.07
CA GLY A 139 22.67 -2.81 -41.53
C GLY A 139 22.75 -2.80 -40.00
N ALA A 140 21.64 -3.08 -39.31
CA ALA A 140 21.56 -3.17 -37.85
C ALA A 140 22.11 -1.93 -37.13
N ALA A 141 21.79 -0.72 -37.61
CA ALA A 141 22.31 0.52 -37.06
C ALA A 141 21.78 0.82 -35.64
N TYR A 142 22.62 1.45 -34.81
CA TYR A 142 22.20 2.06 -33.55
C TYR A 142 21.78 3.50 -33.79
N ASP A 143 20.61 3.88 -33.31
CA ASP A 143 20.05 5.20 -33.50
C ASP A 143 19.79 5.96 -32.19
N GLY A 144 20.30 5.51 -31.03
CA GLY A 144 19.91 6.08 -29.74
C GLY A 144 20.19 7.58 -29.53
N GLY A 145 21.12 8.18 -30.26
CA GLY A 145 21.36 9.65 -30.23
C GLY A 145 20.41 10.46 -31.13
N SER A 146 19.78 9.83 -32.12
CA SER A 146 18.88 10.46 -33.10
C SER A 146 17.45 9.92 -33.05
N ALA A 147 17.20 8.88 -32.26
CA ALA A 147 15.91 8.25 -32.09
C ALA A 147 14.93 9.25 -31.49
N LEU A 148 13.71 9.28 -32.04
CA LEU A 148 12.63 10.07 -31.47
C LEU A 148 12.38 9.62 -30.03
N GLN A 149 12.49 10.55 -29.09
CA GLN A 149 12.32 10.25 -27.67
C GLN A 149 10.84 10.06 -27.35
N LEU A 150 10.53 8.95 -26.67
CA LEU A 150 9.19 8.69 -26.15
C LEU A 150 8.90 9.59 -24.93
N THR A 151 7.90 10.46 -25.07
CA THR A 151 7.49 11.38 -24.00
C THR A 151 6.46 10.75 -23.07
N SER A 152 5.47 10.06 -23.62
CA SER A 152 4.39 9.44 -22.85
C SER A 152 3.74 8.28 -23.61
N ILE A 153 2.97 7.47 -22.88
CA ILE A 153 2.03 6.53 -23.48
C ILE A 153 0.63 6.78 -22.93
N GLU A 154 -0.38 6.53 -23.74
CA GLU A 154 -1.79 6.64 -23.41
C GLU A 154 -2.47 5.30 -23.70
N VAL A 155 -3.47 4.95 -22.88
CA VAL A 155 -4.35 3.81 -23.15
C VAL A 155 -5.76 4.31 -23.39
N GLN A 156 -6.41 3.77 -24.42
CA GLN A 156 -7.74 4.15 -24.85
C GLN A 156 -8.66 2.92 -24.84
N PRO A 157 -9.81 2.99 -24.13
CA PRO A 157 -10.18 4.05 -23.18
C PRO A 157 -9.26 4.08 -21.95
N LYS A 158 -9.15 5.23 -21.27
CA LYS A 158 -8.39 5.37 -20.01
C LYS A 158 -9.16 4.85 -18.79
N ARG A 159 -10.49 4.95 -18.85
CA ARG A 159 -11.41 4.43 -17.84
C ARG A 159 -12.70 3.95 -18.50
N GLY A 160 -13.38 3.00 -17.89
CA GLY A 160 -14.65 2.52 -18.40
C GLY A 160 -15.40 1.64 -17.41
N THR A 161 -16.71 1.55 -17.59
CA THR A 161 -17.54 0.57 -16.89
C THR A 161 -17.69 -0.65 -17.79
N VAL A 162 -17.23 -1.81 -17.33
CA VAL A 162 -17.27 -3.07 -18.10
C VAL A 162 -18.11 -4.07 -17.33
N MET A 163 -19.14 -4.61 -17.97
CA MET A 163 -20.03 -5.58 -17.32
C MET A 163 -19.30 -6.89 -17.01
N ARG A 164 -19.78 -7.61 -16.00
CA ARG A 164 -19.29 -8.96 -15.68
C ARG A 164 -19.39 -9.87 -16.90
N ASN A 165 -18.39 -10.72 -17.09
CA ASN A 165 -18.26 -11.62 -18.24
C ASN A 165 -18.18 -10.93 -19.62
N ALA A 166 -17.99 -9.61 -19.67
CA ALA A 166 -17.77 -8.87 -20.90
C ALA A 166 -16.27 -8.65 -21.19
N ALA A 167 -15.99 -8.17 -22.40
CA ALA A 167 -14.62 -7.87 -22.83
C ALA A 167 -14.47 -6.40 -23.26
N GLN A 168 -13.27 -5.86 -23.11
CA GLN A 168 -12.89 -4.51 -23.54
C GLN A 168 -11.56 -4.56 -24.29
N GLN A 169 -11.56 -4.12 -25.56
CA GLN A 169 -10.32 -3.94 -26.31
C GLN A 169 -9.64 -2.62 -25.90
N LEU A 170 -8.36 -2.67 -25.60
CA LEU A 170 -7.53 -1.50 -25.33
C LEU A 170 -6.67 -1.16 -26.53
N LYS A 171 -6.43 0.14 -26.73
CA LYS A 171 -5.44 0.67 -27.68
C LYS A 171 -4.36 1.42 -26.91
N ALA A 172 -3.09 1.09 -27.16
CA ALA A 172 -1.95 1.80 -26.59
C ALA A 172 -1.36 2.77 -27.62
N VAL A 173 -1.24 4.04 -27.28
CA VAL A 173 -0.72 5.10 -28.15
C VAL A 173 0.53 5.71 -27.52
N ALA A 174 1.65 5.66 -28.23
CA ALA A 174 2.91 6.29 -27.85
C ALA A 174 2.99 7.71 -28.43
N LYS A 175 3.43 8.69 -27.63
CA LYS A 175 3.65 10.08 -28.06
C LYS A 175 5.13 10.44 -28.00
N TYR A 176 5.66 11.00 -29.07
CA TYR A 176 7.09 11.30 -29.21
C TYR A 176 7.36 12.81 -29.09
N ALA A 177 8.63 13.16 -28.85
CA ALA A 177 9.05 14.55 -28.61
C ALA A 177 8.83 15.49 -29.80
N ASP A 178 8.69 14.96 -31.02
CA ASP A 178 8.34 15.71 -32.23
C ASP A 178 6.81 15.93 -32.38
N GLY A 179 6.01 15.46 -31.41
CA GLY A 179 4.55 15.52 -31.44
C GLY A 179 3.88 14.38 -32.22
N SER A 180 4.65 13.47 -32.83
CA SER A 180 4.07 12.31 -33.52
C SER A 180 3.47 11.31 -32.54
N GLU A 181 2.43 10.60 -32.98
CA GLU A 181 1.79 9.52 -32.22
C GLU A 181 1.87 8.20 -33.00
N ARG A 182 2.01 7.08 -32.30
CA ARG A 182 2.02 5.73 -32.90
C ARG A 182 1.13 4.78 -32.12
N ASP A 183 0.37 3.94 -32.82
CA ASP A 183 -0.28 2.79 -32.21
C ASP A 183 0.79 1.75 -31.89
N VAL A 184 0.96 1.48 -30.60
CA VAL A 184 1.94 0.52 -30.08
C VAL A 184 1.28 -0.66 -29.40
N THR A 185 -0.03 -0.86 -29.59
CA THR A 185 -0.83 -1.91 -28.94
C THR A 185 -0.19 -3.29 -29.09
N ARG A 186 0.33 -3.62 -30.27
CA ARG A 186 0.90 -4.94 -30.56
C ARG A 186 2.25 -5.19 -29.87
N PHE A 187 2.95 -4.13 -29.47
CA PHE A 187 4.27 -4.16 -28.85
C PHE A 187 4.25 -3.77 -27.36
N ALA A 188 3.16 -3.19 -26.88
CA ALA A 188 2.96 -2.87 -25.48
C ALA A 188 2.71 -4.15 -24.66
N LEU A 189 3.21 -4.18 -23.42
CA LEU A 189 2.89 -5.22 -22.45
C LEU A 189 1.62 -4.83 -21.69
N PHE A 190 0.70 -5.79 -21.54
CA PHE A 190 -0.53 -5.62 -20.76
C PHE A 190 -0.51 -6.56 -19.56
N GLU A 191 -0.89 -6.06 -18.39
CA GLU A 191 -0.95 -6.85 -17.17
C GLU A 191 -2.09 -6.38 -16.28
N SER A 192 -2.89 -7.31 -15.77
CA SER A 192 -3.92 -7.02 -14.77
C SER A 192 -3.33 -7.01 -13.37
N ASN A 193 -3.73 -6.03 -12.55
CA ASN A 193 -3.36 -6.01 -11.13
C ASN A 193 -4.08 -7.10 -10.32
N ASP A 194 -5.24 -7.58 -10.79
CA ASP A 194 -5.99 -8.69 -10.21
C ASP A 194 -6.50 -9.63 -11.30
N LYS A 195 -5.76 -10.72 -11.52
CA LYS A 195 -6.10 -11.75 -12.52
C LYS A 195 -7.36 -12.54 -12.18
N SER A 196 -7.84 -12.50 -10.93
CA SER A 196 -9.10 -13.14 -10.58
C SER A 196 -10.30 -12.32 -11.09
N MET A 197 -10.17 -10.99 -11.13
CA MET A 197 -11.21 -10.08 -11.60
C MET A 197 -11.15 -9.82 -13.10
N ALA A 198 -9.94 -9.67 -13.67
CA ALA A 198 -9.75 -9.46 -15.11
C ALA A 198 -8.46 -10.10 -15.62
N ASP A 199 -8.55 -10.78 -16.76
CA ASP A 199 -7.38 -11.21 -17.52
C ASP A 199 -7.20 -10.34 -18.77
N VAL A 200 -5.97 -10.25 -19.29
CA VAL A 200 -5.70 -9.45 -20.49
C VAL A 200 -4.80 -10.21 -21.46
N ALA A 201 -5.29 -10.36 -22.69
CA ALA A 201 -4.54 -11.00 -23.76
C ALA A 201 -3.40 -10.10 -24.25
N ALA A 202 -2.39 -10.70 -24.90
CA ALA A 202 -1.23 -9.98 -25.43
C ALA A 202 -1.59 -8.84 -26.41
N GLY A 203 -2.74 -8.91 -27.08
CA GLY A 203 -3.25 -7.87 -27.98
C GLY A 203 -4.05 -6.75 -27.30
N GLY A 204 -4.13 -6.73 -25.96
CA GLY A 204 -4.87 -5.71 -25.21
C GLY A 204 -6.37 -5.98 -25.05
N LEU A 205 -6.83 -7.20 -25.34
CA LEU A 205 -8.23 -7.60 -25.06
C LEU A 205 -8.36 -7.99 -23.59
N VAL A 206 -9.07 -7.18 -22.82
CA VAL A 206 -9.38 -7.41 -21.40
C VAL A 206 -10.65 -8.25 -21.31
N GLN A 207 -10.62 -9.31 -20.51
CA GLN A 207 -11.76 -10.17 -20.21
C GLN A 207 -12.09 -10.04 -18.73
N ILE A 208 -13.31 -9.58 -18.41
CA ILE A 208 -13.79 -9.44 -17.03
C ILE A 208 -14.44 -10.74 -16.57
N SER A 209 -14.12 -11.15 -15.35
CA SER A 209 -14.73 -12.30 -14.66
C SER A 209 -16.11 -11.95 -14.08
N ASP A 210 -16.61 -12.74 -13.12
CA ASP A 210 -17.88 -12.53 -12.43
C ASP A 210 -17.76 -11.75 -11.10
N ILE A 211 -16.55 -11.31 -10.76
CA ILE A 211 -16.24 -10.57 -9.53
C ILE A 211 -16.48 -9.05 -9.76
N PRO A 212 -17.36 -8.40 -8.97
CA PRO A 212 -17.56 -6.95 -9.07
C PRO A 212 -16.47 -6.16 -8.33
N GLY A 213 -16.27 -4.89 -8.70
CA GLY A 213 -15.31 -3.99 -8.06
C GLY A 213 -14.58 -3.10 -9.05
N LYS A 214 -13.38 -2.66 -8.69
CA LYS A 214 -12.47 -1.91 -9.57
C LYS A 214 -11.23 -2.75 -9.86
N VAL A 215 -10.79 -2.74 -11.12
CA VAL A 215 -9.59 -3.45 -11.60
C VAL A 215 -8.81 -2.53 -12.54
N ALA A 216 -7.49 -2.66 -12.52
CA ALA A 216 -6.58 -1.85 -13.31
C ALA A 216 -5.77 -2.74 -14.27
N ILE A 217 -5.76 -2.35 -15.54
CA ILE A 217 -4.92 -2.97 -16.57
C ILE A 217 -3.77 -2.04 -16.87
N MET A 218 -2.58 -2.46 -16.49
CA MET A 218 -1.33 -1.78 -16.76
C MET A 218 -0.93 -1.99 -18.22
N VAL A 219 -0.46 -0.94 -18.85
CA VAL A 219 0.09 -0.93 -20.20
C VAL A 219 1.51 -0.38 -20.12
N ARG A 220 2.51 -1.13 -20.57
CA ARG A 220 3.92 -0.73 -20.54
C ARG A 220 4.53 -0.73 -21.93
N TYR A 221 5.27 0.33 -22.26
CA TYR A 221 6.01 0.44 -23.51
C TYR A 221 7.22 1.37 -23.32
N GLN A 222 8.43 0.86 -23.62
CA GLN A 222 9.73 1.54 -23.42
C GLN A 222 9.85 2.30 -22.10
N GLY A 223 9.55 1.63 -20.99
CA GLY A 223 9.67 2.21 -19.65
C GLY A 223 8.60 3.22 -19.24
N ARG A 224 7.69 3.60 -20.14
CA ARG A 224 6.48 4.36 -19.79
C ARG A 224 5.35 3.41 -19.42
N VAL A 225 4.47 3.88 -18.54
CA VAL A 225 3.30 3.16 -18.05
C VAL A 225 2.04 4.01 -18.29
N ALA A 226 0.99 3.38 -18.76
CA ALA A 226 -0.39 3.88 -18.73
C ALA A 226 -1.28 2.85 -18.05
N VAL A 227 -2.43 3.28 -17.53
CA VAL A 227 -3.38 2.40 -16.85
C VAL A 227 -4.78 2.62 -17.36
N PHE A 228 -5.45 1.52 -17.71
CA PHE A 228 -6.88 1.48 -17.92
C PHE A 228 -7.56 1.07 -16.60
N ASN A 229 -8.46 1.92 -16.09
CA ASN A 229 -9.23 1.62 -14.89
C ASN A 229 -10.64 1.16 -15.28
N ALA A 230 -10.99 -0.07 -14.94
CA ALA A 230 -12.31 -0.61 -15.15
C ALA A 230 -13.12 -0.66 -13.85
N SER A 231 -14.34 -0.14 -13.90
CA SER A 231 -15.38 -0.39 -12.90
C SER A 231 -16.22 -1.57 -13.38
N VAL A 232 -16.35 -2.61 -12.57
CA VAL A 232 -17.15 -3.81 -12.82
C VAL A 232 -18.36 -3.79 -11.90
N PRO A 233 -19.55 -3.36 -12.38
CA PRO A 233 -20.70 -3.21 -11.51
C PRO A 233 -21.22 -4.57 -11.03
N LEU A 234 -21.60 -4.63 -9.75
CA LEU A 234 -22.48 -5.68 -9.26
C LEU A 234 -23.87 -5.51 -9.88
N GLY A 235 -24.31 -4.25 -10.02
CA GLY A 235 -25.60 -3.87 -10.61
C GLY A 235 -26.77 -3.91 -9.62
N ALA A 236 -26.50 -3.94 -8.31
CA ALA A 236 -27.55 -3.84 -7.30
C ALA A 236 -28.04 -2.38 -7.20
N PRO A 237 -29.34 -2.15 -6.95
CA PRO A 237 -29.89 -0.81 -6.80
C PRO A 237 -29.36 -0.16 -5.53
N VAL A 238 -28.74 1.01 -5.67
CA VAL A 238 -28.23 1.83 -4.55
C VAL A 238 -29.21 2.98 -4.31
N ASP A 239 -30.41 2.63 -3.84
CA ASP A 239 -31.54 3.57 -3.75
C ASP A 239 -31.35 4.61 -2.62
N SER A 240 -30.64 4.22 -1.57
CA SER A 240 -30.35 5.08 -0.42
C SER A 240 -28.93 4.86 0.07
N VAL A 241 -28.22 5.95 0.35
CA VAL A 241 -26.96 5.96 1.11
C VAL A 241 -27.14 6.87 2.32
N PRO A 242 -26.36 6.70 3.41
CA PRO A 242 -26.34 7.65 4.51
C PRO A 242 -26.12 9.09 4.02
N ALA A 243 -26.72 10.07 4.71
CA ALA A 243 -26.50 11.48 4.40
C ALA A 243 -25.01 11.82 4.55
N SER A 244 -24.44 12.56 3.61
CA SER A 244 -23.02 12.92 3.65
C SER A 244 -22.74 13.87 4.82
N LYS A 245 -21.73 13.56 5.63
CA LYS A 245 -21.22 14.46 6.68
C LYS A 245 -20.04 15.30 6.19
N ASN A 246 -19.25 14.79 5.25
CA ASN A 246 -18.10 15.47 4.67
C ASN A 246 -17.69 14.86 3.31
N PHE A 247 -16.63 15.38 2.68
CA PHE A 247 -16.18 14.94 1.37
C PHE A 247 -15.78 13.46 1.30
N VAL A 248 -15.41 12.82 2.43
CA VAL A 248 -15.09 11.38 2.46
C VAL A 248 -16.34 10.58 2.09
N ASP A 249 -17.49 10.93 2.66
CA ASP A 249 -18.77 10.30 2.34
C ASP A 249 -19.17 10.55 0.89
N ASP A 250 -18.95 11.76 0.38
CA ASP A 250 -19.27 12.10 -1.01
C ASP A 250 -18.53 11.18 -1.98
N PHE A 251 -17.22 11.00 -1.82
CA PHE A 251 -16.43 10.17 -2.72
C PHE A 251 -16.63 8.66 -2.50
N VAL A 252 -16.80 8.19 -1.25
CA VAL A 252 -17.10 6.78 -0.98
C VAL A 252 -18.46 6.41 -1.57
N PHE A 253 -19.51 7.19 -1.28
CA PHE A 253 -20.85 6.86 -1.75
C PHE A 253 -21.05 7.13 -3.24
N ALA A 254 -20.31 8.05 -3.86
CA ALA A 254 -20.25 8.16 -5.32
C ALA A 254 -19.68 6.88 -5.95
N ASN A 255 -18.58 6.34 -5.40
CA ASN A 255 -17.99 5.08 -5.85
C ASN A 255 -18.97 3.91 -5.71
N LEU A 256 -19.64 3.78 -4.56
CA LEU A 256 -20.62 2.71 -4.32
C LEU A 256 -21.81 2.75 -5.28
N ARG A 257 -22.29 3.95 -5.64
CA ARG A 257 -23.33 4.12 -6.67
C ARG A 257 -22.83 3.71 -8.05
N GLU A 258 -21.59 4.06 -8.40
CA GLU A 258 -20.98 3.71 -9.69
C GLU A 258 -20.91 2.18 -9.88
N ILE A 259 -20.49 1.44 -8.85
CA ILE A 259 -20.34 -0.02 -8.91
C ILE A 259 -21.63 -0.78 -8.55
N GLY A 260 -22.69 -0.08 -8.14
CA GLY A 260 -23.97 -0.69 -7.75
C GLY A 260 -23.84 -1.60 -6.52
N VAL A 261 -23.17 -1.14 -5.46
CA VAL A 261 -23.00 -1.87 -4.19
C VAL A 261 -23.57 -1.03 -3.04
N PRO A 262 -24.75 -1.38 -2.51
CA PRO A 262 -25.34 -0.67 -1.37
C PRO A 262 -24.47 -0.77 -0.12
N PRO A 263 -24.26 0.34 0.62
CA PRO A 263 -23.54 0.30 1.89
C PRO A 263 -24.35 -0.45 2.96
N SER A 264 -23.65 -0.96 3.98
CA SER A 264 -24.27 -1.38 5.24
C SER A 264 -24.88 -0.16 5.97
N PRO A 265 -25.85 -0.34 6.90
CA PRO A 265 -26.36 0.77 7.70
C PRO A 265 -25.26 1.36 8.59
N VAL A 266 -25.45 2.60 9.06
CA VAL A 266 -24.58 3.20 10.10
C VAL A 266 -24.70 2.37 11.39
N CYS A 267 -23.58 2.15 12.08
CA CYS A 267 -23.52 1.38 13.32
C CYS A 267 -24.18 2.13 14.49
N ASP A 268 -24.60 1.37 15.50
CA ASP A 268 -25.10 1.93 16.74
C ASP A 268 -24.00 2.64 17.55
N ASP A 269 -24.42 3.38 18.57
CA ASP A 269 -23.55 4.21 19.40
C ASP A 269 -22.53 3.41 20.22
N ALA A 270 -22.89 2.22 20.70
CA ALA A 270 -21.97 1.38 21.45
C ALA A 270 -20.83 0.86 20.55
N THR A 271 -21.19 0.38 19.36
CA THR A 271 -20.26 -0.05 18.33
C THR A 271 -19.34 1.11 17.93
N PHE A 272 -19.91 2.29 17.67
CA PHE A 272 -19.14 3.49 17.33
C PHE A 272 -18.14 3.85 18.44
N LEU A 273 -18.59 3.93 19.69
CA LEU A 273 -17.74 4.31 20.83
C LEU A 273 -16.59 3.33 21.02
N ARG A 274 -16.88 2.03 21.00
CA ARG A 274 -15.85 1.01 21.13
C ARG A 274 -14.84 1.11 20.00
N ARG A 275 -15.31 1.22 18.76
CA ARG A 275 -14.47 1.29 17.56
C ARG A 275 -13.54 2.50 17.57
N VAL A 276 -14.09 3.69 17.84
CA VAL A 276 -13.32 4.94 17.83
C VAL A 276 -12.33 5.01 18.98
N SER A 277 -12.66 4.44 20.15
CA SER A 277 -11.72 4.34 21.28
C SER A 277 -10.54 3.42 20.93
N LEU A 278 -10.81 2.27 20.33
CA LEU A 278 -9.75 1.34 19.92
C LEU A 278 -8.86 1.95 18.82
N ASP A 279 -9.44 2.64 17.85
CA ASP A 279 -8.71 3.19 16.71
C ASP A 279 -7.93 4.47 17.03
N ILE A 280 -8.43 5.33 17.93
CA ILE A 280 -7.76 6.59 18.27
C ILE A 280 -6.81 6.42 19.45
N SER A 281 -7.20 5.68 20.49
CA SER A 281 -6.44 5.61 21.76
C SER A 281 -5.95 4.22 22.12
N GLY A 282 -6.15 3.21 21.26
CA GLY A 282 -5.64 1.86 21.49
C GLY A 282 -6.21 1.20 22.74
N ARG A 283 -7.43 1.55 23.16
CA ARG A 283 -8.07 1.00 24.37
C ARG A 283 -9.58 0.87 24.25
N LEU A 284 -10.14 0.01 25.12
CA LEU A 284 -11.59 0.00 25.34
C LEU A 284 -12.02 1.29 26.07
N PRO A 285 -13.24 1.79 25.83
CA PRO A 285 -13.81 2.83 26.67
C PRO A 285 -14.00 2.30 28.09
N THR A 286 -13.87 3.15 29.10
CA THR A 286 -14.24 2.75 30.47
C THR A 286 -15.75 2.59 30.58
N ASP A 287 -16.21 1.85 31.59
CA ASP A 287 -17.63 1.72 31.92
C ASP A 287 -18.30 3.10 32.13
N ALA A 288 -17.63 4.00 32.84
CA ALA A 288 -18.10 5.36 33.05
C ALA A 288 -18.19 6.17 31.74
N GLU A 289 -17.19 6.06 30.86
CA GLU A 289 -17.21 6.70 29.54
C GLU A 289 -18.35 6.15 28.67
N ALA A 290 -18.56 4.83 28.67
CA ALA A 290 -19.61 4.17 27.92
C ALA A 290 -21.00 4.56 28.41
N MET A 291 -21.25 4.52 29.72
CA MET A 291 -22.52 4.96 30.30
C MET A 291 -22.82 6.43 29.98
N ALA A 292 -21.84 7.33 30.17
CA ALA A 292 -22.01 8.75 29.88
C ALA A 292 -22.35 9.00 28.40
N PHE A 293 -21.69 8.29 27.49
CA PHE A 293 -21.90 8.43 26.05
C PHE A 293 -23.25 7.87 25.58
N LEU A 294 -23.63 6.69 26.08
CA LEU A 294 -24.88 6.02 25.69
C LEU A 294 -26.12 6.75 26.22
N THR A 295 -26.00 7.42 27.37
CA THR A 295 -27.10 8.19 27.96
C THR A 295 -27.21 9.62 27.43
N SER A 296 -26.12 10.19 26.89
CA SER A 296 -26.12 11.52 26.28
C SER A 296 -27.11 11.61 25.09
N GLN A 297 -27.86 12.71 25.09
CA GLN A 297 -28.81 13.10 24.04
C GLN A 297 -28.25 14.21 23.14
N ASP A 298 -26.97 14.57 23.31
CA ASP A 298 -26.34 15.62 22.52
C ASP A 298 -26.22 15.17 21.06
N ALA A 299 -26.65 16.04 20.14
CA ALA A 299 -26.66 15.73 18.71
C ALA A 299 -25.25 15.52 18.12
N ASP A 300 -24.23 16.06 18.77
CA ASP A 300 -22.82 16.04 18.37
C ASP A 300 -21.95 15.15 19.30
N LYS A 301 -22.56 14.27 20.10
CA LYS A 301 -21.81 13.43 21.05
C LYS A 301 -20.70 12.59 20.40
N ARG A 302 -20.90 12.13 19.15
CA ARG A 302 -19.90 11.35 18.38
C ARG A 302 -18.68 12.21 18.05
N GLU A 303 -18.91 13.45 17.66
CA GLU A 303 -17.88 14.44 17.36
C GLU A 303 -17.12 14.85 18.63
N GLN A 304 -17.83 15.05 19.75
CA GLN A 304 -17.22 15.38 21.04
C GLN A 304 -16.30 14.26 21.56
N VAL A 305 -16.71 12.99 21.44
CA VAL A 305 -15.85 11.87 21.89
C VAL A 305 -14.61 11.71 21.01
N ILE A 306 -14.71 11.91 19.69
CA ILE A 306 -13.55 11.96 18.78
C ILE A 306 -12.56 13.02 19.27
N ASP A 307 -13.04 14.24 19.53
CA ASP A 307 -12.16 15.34 19.94
C ASP A 307 -11.56 15.14 21.33
N ARG A 308 -12.27 14.45 22.23
CA ARG A 308 -11.74 14.06 23.55
C ARG A 308 -10.61 13.05 23.41
N LEU A 309 -10.81 12.00 22.60
CA LEU A 309 -9.82 10.96 22.38
C LEU A 309 -8.56 11.51 21.69
N LEU A 310 -8.70 12.38 20.69
CA LEU A 310 -7.55 13.01 20.02
C LEU A 310 -6.71 13.92 20.93
N ARG A 311 -7.30 14.43 22.01
CA ARG A 311 -6.59 15.25 23.02
C ARG A 311 -5.98 14.40 24.14
N SER A 312 -6.24 13.10 24.17
CA SER A 312 -5.85 12.25 25.28
C SER A 312 -4.37 11.83 25.19
N PRO A 313 -3.69 11.59 26.32
CA PRO A 313 -2.34 11.02 26.31
C PRO A 313 -2.25 9.67 25.59
N GLU A 314 -3.31 8.87 25.66
CA GLU A 314 -3.37 7.54 25.06
C GLU A 314 -3.33 7.59 23.53
N TYR A 315 -3.85 8.64 22.89
CA TYR A 315 -3.62 8.88 21.45
C TYR A 315 -2.12 8.98 21.16
N ALA A 316 -1.40 9.77 21.96
CA ALA A 316 0.03 9.97 21.78
C ALA A 316 0.81 8.69 22.04
N ASP A 317 0.49 7.93 23.09
CA ASP A 317 1.12 6.64 23.37
C ASP A 317 0.88 5.63 22.24
N TYR A 318 -0.38 5.47 21.82
CA TYR A 318 -0.75 4.51 20.81
C TYR A 318 -0.09 4.81 19.46
N PHE A 319 -0.18 6.04 18.96
CA PHE A 319 0.43 6.40 17.69
C PHE A 319 1.97 6.47 17.78
N ALA A 320 2.54 6.83 18.93
CA ALA A 320 4.00 6.78 19.12
C ALA A 320 4.51 5.36 18.98
N ASN A 321 3.88 4.38 19.65
CA ASN A 321 4.26 2.97 19.53
C ASN A 321 4.19 2.45 18.09
N LYS A 322 3.21 2.90 17.29
CA LYS A 322 3.13 2.57 15.87
C LYS A 322 4.27 3.23 15.07
N TRP A 323 4.49 4.53 15.26
CA TRP A 323 5.53 5.27 14.53
C TRP A 323 6.94 4.83 14.88
N THR A 324 7.25 4.61 16.16
CA THR A 324 8.59 4.19 16.60
C THR A 324 8.93 2.78 16.12
N ALA A 325 7.93 1.90 15.95
CA ALA A 325 8.13 0.60 15.34
C ALA A 325 8.62 0.73 13.89
N MET A 326 7.92 1.52 13.06
CA MET A 326 8.32 1.78 11.67
C MET A 326 9.62 2.59 11.55
N LEU A 327 9.96 3.38 12.57
CA LEU A 327 11.24 4.10 12.67
C LEU A 327 12.36 3.23 13.27
N LYS A 328 12.17 1.92 13.34
CA LYS A 328 13.17 0.93 13.78
C LYS A 328 13.72 1.21 15.18
N ASN A 329 12.88 1.69 16.09
CA ASN A 329 13.24 1.88 17.50
C ASN A 329 13.29 0.52 18.20
N ARG A 330 14.39 -0.21 17.99
CA ARG A 330 14.64 -1.55 18.54
C ARG A 330 15.75 -1.53 19.57
N ARG A 331 15.78 -2.51 20.49
CA ARG A 331 16.82 -2.70 21.49
C ARG A 331 17.61 -3.96 21.15
N ASP A 332 18.82 -3.76 20.63
CA ASP A 332 19.75 -4.86 20.31
C ASP A 332 20.64 -5.18 21.52
N ASP A 333 20.95 -4.16 22.33
CA ASP A 333 21.76 -4.27 23.53
C ASP A 333 21.28 -3.37 24.67
N ALA A 334 21.77 -3.61 25.90
CA ALA A 334 21.34 -2.86 27.08
C ALA A 334 21.68 -1.36 27.00
N SER A 335 22.70 -1.00 26.21
CA SER A 335 23.14 0.40 26.05
C SER A 335 22.18 1.24 25.22
N ASP A 336 21.26 0.59 24.51
CA ASP A 336 20.25 1.23 23.68
C ASP A 336 19.07 1.82 24.46
N MET A 337 18.93 1.46 25.73
CA MET A 337 17.79 1.82 26.56
C MET A 337 17.51 3.33 26.55
N THR A 338 18.54 4.11 26.88
CA THR A 338 18.43 5.57 27.00
C THR A 338 18.02 6.19 25.67
N SER A 339 18.64 5.76 24.56
CA SER A 339 18.31 6.28 23.23
C SER A 339 16.90 5.92 22.79
N ASN A 340 16.46 4.70 23.05
CA ASN A 340 15.14 4.25 22.62
C ASN A 340 14.03 4.95 23.42
N PHE A 341 14.24 5.15 24.72
CA PHE A 341 13.29 5.85 25.60
C PHE A 341 13.20 7.33 25.23
N ALA A 342 14.33 8.00 25.01
CA ALA A 342 14.36 9.40 24.60
C ALA A 342 13.69 9.60 23.23
N PHE A 343 13.95 8.69 22.28
CA PHE A 343 13.33 8.75 20.95
C PHE A 343 11.82 8.51 21.02
N TYR A 344 11.37 7.50 21.76
CA TYR A 344 9.94 7.24 21.98
C TYR A 344 9.25 8.45 22.63
N ALA A 345 9.84 9.02 23.68
CA ALA A 345 9.30 10.20 24.34
C ALA A 345 9.18 11.39 23.37
N TRP A 346 10.19 11.64 22.52
CA TRP A 346 10.11 12.71 21.52
C TRP A 346 8.98 12.49 20.50
N VAL A 347 8.78 11.27 19.99
CA VAL A 347 7.67 10.97 19.07
C VAL A 347 6.33 11.18 19.77
N ARG A 348 6.17 10.60 20.96
CA ARG A 348 4.97 10.73 21.79
C ARG A 348 4.63 12.18 22.09
N ASP A 349 5.57 12.95 22.60
CA ASP A 349 5.33 14.34 22.99
C ASP A 349 5.06 15.22 21.76
N SER A 350 5.67 14.91 20.61
CA SER A 350 5.36 15.58 19.34
C SER A 350 3.91 15.32 18.89
N LEU A 351 3.43 14.08 19.01
CA LEU A 351 2.04 13.72 18.69
C LEU A 351 1.04 14.31 19.71
N LEU A 352 1.41 14.35 20.99
CA LEU A 352 0.60 14.95 22.04
C LEU A 352 0.41 16.45 21.78
N ALA A 353 1.50 17.15 21.50
CA ALA A 353 1.53 18.58 21.18
C ALA A 353 0.94 18.92 19.80
N ASN A 354 0.55 17.91 19.00
CA ASN A 354 0.05 18.07 17.64
C ASN A 354 1.05 18.79 16.72
N LYS A 355 2.34 18.44 16.81
CA LYS A 355 3.35 18.91 15.87
C LYS A 355 2.95 18.51 14.45
N SER A 356 3.04 19.45 13.51
CA SER A 356 2.75 19.17 12.11
C SER A 356 3.66 18.05 11.58
N TYR A 357 3.11 17.19 10.72
CA TYR A 357 3.82 16.01 10.27
C TYR A 357 5.08 16.35 9.47
N ASP A 358 5.04 17.40 8.65
CA ASP A 358 6.19 17.88 7.90
C ASP A 358 7.33 18.35 8.82
N GLN A 359 7.00 19.03 9.92
CA GLN A 359 7.97 19.47 10.92
C GLN A 359 8.55 18.28 11.70
N LEU A 360 7.72 17.29 12.07
CA LEU A 360 8.19 16.05 12.68
C LEU A 360 9.22 15.33 11.79
N VAL A 361 8.91 15.21 10.49
CA VAL A 361 9.80 14.58 9.51
C VAL A 361 11.05 15.42 9.27
N ARG A 362 10.93 16.75 9.18
CA ARG A 362 12.07 17.66 9.04
C ARG A 362 13.05 17.50 10.21
N GLU A 363 12.55 17.49 11.45
CA GLU A 363 13.37 17.31 12.65
C GLU A 363 14.08 15.96 12.67
N LEU A 364 13.39 14.90 12.25
CA LEU A 364 13.99 13.56 12.12
C LEU A 364 15.12 13.55 11.09
N LEU A 365 14.86 14.02 9.87
CA LEU A 365 15.81 13.98 8.76
C LEU A 365 17.01 14.90 9.02
N ALA A 366 16.80 16.09 9.54
CA ALA A 366 17.88 17.06 9.79
C ALA A 366 18.50 16.93 11.19
N ALA A 367 18.21 15.84 11.92
CA ALA A 367 18.70 15.66 13.29
C ALA A 367 20.23 15.76 13.36
N THR A 368 20.71 16.54 14.34
CA THR A 368 22.12 16.69 14.72
C THR A 368 22.23 16.90 16.23
N GLY A 369 23.36 16.54 16.82
CA GLY A 369 23.59 16.61 18.26
C GLY A 369 23.77 15.22 18.89
N THR A 370 23.64 15.20 20.21
CA THR A 370 23.60 13.96 21.01
C THR A 370 22.15 13.55 21.24
N VAL A 371 21.91 12.29 21.58
CA VAL A 371 20.58 11.77 21.91
C VAL A 371 19.91 12.57 23.03
N ILE A 372 20.68 12.99 24.04
CA ILE A 372 20.17 13.77 25.16
C ILE A 372 19.72 15.17 24.73
N ALA A 373 20.46 15.83 23.83
CA ALA A 373 20.13 17.17 23.37
C ALA A 373 19.08 17.19 22.24
N ASN A 374 19.07 16.15 21.40
CA ASN A 374 18.19 16.03 20.23
C ASN A 374 17.85 14.55 19.98
N PRO A 375 16.86 13.97 20.69
CA PRO A 375 16.52 12.55 20.62
C PRO A 375 16.31 11.95 19.22
N PRO A 376 15.78 12.66 18.21
CA PRO A 376 15.71 12.22 16.81
C PRO A 376 16.98 11.58 16.24
N VAL A 377 18.17 11.98 16.72
CA VAL A 377 19.44 11.40 16.27
C VAL A 377 19.56 9.90 16.57
N ALA A 378 18.74 9.34 17.46
CA ALA A 378 18.68 7.90 17.74
C ALA A 378 18.35 7.08 16.48
N TRP A 379 17.59 7.62 15.52
CA TRP A 379 17.35 6.95 14.25
C TRP A 379 18.65 6.71 13.46
N TYR A 380 19.56 7.69 13.46
CA TYR A 380 20.87 7.60 12.81
C TYR A 380 21.85 6.63 13.48
N LYS A 381 21.59 6.21 14.72
CA LYS A 381 22.32 5.12 15.40
C LYS A 381 21.97 3.78 14.77
N ARG A 382 20.71 3.59 14.35
CA ARG A 382 20.20 2.36 13.72
C ARG A 382 20.44 2.35 12.22
N VAL A 383 20.08 3.44 11.55
CA VAL A 383 20.14 3.55 10.09
C VAL A 383 21.41 4.32 9.73
N LYS A 384 22.52 3.58 9.60
CA LYS A 384 23.86 4.18 9.50
C LYS A 384 24.23 4.58 8.07
N GLU A 385 23.92 3.71 7.12
CA GLU A 385 24.37 3.85 5.75
C GLU A 385 23.44 4.76 4.94
N PRO A 386 23.96 5.68 4.09
CA PRO A 386 23.15 6.55 3.23
C PRO A 386 22.13 5.81 2.37
N LYS A 387 22.43 4.56 1.98
CA LYS A 387 21.53 3.68 1.22
C LYS A 387 20.32 3.26 2.05
N GLN A 388 20.55 2.81 3.28
CA GLN A 388 19.47 2.44 4.21
C GLN A 388 18.59 3.66 4.55
N GLN A 389 19.21 4.82 4.72
CA GLN A 389 18.48 6.07 5.01
C GLN A 389 17.59 6.47 3.84
N LEU A 390 18.11 6.42 2.60
CA LEU A 390 17.33 6.57 1.37
C LEU A 390 16.15 5.60 1.35
N GLU A 391 16.41 4.31 1.55
CA GLU A 391 15.39 3.26 1.38
C GLU A 391 14.27 3.42 2.40
N ASP A 392 14.63 3.67 3.65
CA ASP A 392 13.69 3.91 4.73
C ASP A 392 12.86 5.18 4.47
N VAL A 393 13.50 6.28 4.04
CA VAL A 393 12.80 7.55 3.78
C VAL A 393 11.87 7.45 2.56
N ALA A 394 12.34 6.85 1.47
CA ALA A 394 11.55 6.67 0.26
C ALA A 394 10.33 5.78 0.54
N GLN A 395 10.52 4.65 1.22
CA GLN A 395 9.41 3.74 1.50
C GLN A 395 8.47 4.30 2.57
N LEU A 396 9.00 4.80 3.69
CA LEU A 396 8.19 5.22 4.83
C LEU A 396 7.42 6.51 4.58
N PHE A 397 8.07 7.51 3.97
CA PHE A 397 7.54 8.86 3.84
C PHE A 397 7.05 9.20 2.44
N LEU A 398 7.50 8.49 1.41
CA LEU A 398 7.08 8.73 0.02
C LEU A 398 6.28 7.56 -0.57
N GLY A 399 6.23 6.41 0.11
CA GLY A 399 5.58 5.20 -0.38
C GLY A 399 6.24 4.63 -1.62
N VAL A 400 7.54 4.88 -1.83
CA VAL A 400 8.30 4.44 -3.02
C VAL A 400 9.36 3.43 -2.62
N ARG A 401 9.38 2.27 -3.30
CA ARG A 401 10.31 1.18 -3.02
C ARG A 401 11.52 1.22 -3.95
N MET A 402 12.63 1.76 -3.46
CA MET A 402 13.82 2.03 -4.28
C MET A 402 14.83 0.87 -4.32
N GLN A 403 14.67 -0.17 -3.51
CA GLN A 403 15.69 -1.21 -3.30
C GLN A 403 16.14 -1.91 -4.60
N CYS A 404 15.20 -2.19 -5.53
CA CYS A 404 15.58 -2.81 -6.81
C CYS A 404 16.42 -1.87 -7.68
N ALA A 405 16.21 -0.56 -7.59
CA ALA A 405 16.94 0.46 -8.34
C ALA A 405 18.43 0.54 -7.97
N GLN A 406 18.84 -0.04 -6.83
CA GLN A 406 20.23 -0.06 -6.37
C GLN A 406 21.19 -0.70 -7.38
N CYS A 407 20.75 -1.79 -8.01
CA CYS A 407 21.60 -2.66 -8.84
C CYS A 407 21.23 -2.62 -10.33
N HIS A 408 19.96 -2.36 -10.65
CA HIS A 408 19.45 -2.26 -12.01
C HIS A 408 18.24 -1.31 -12.03
N HIS A 409 17.82 -0.84 -13.20
CA HIS A 409 16.56 -0.10 -13.35
C HIS A 409 15.37 -0.87 -12.74
N HIS A 410 14.48 -0.17 -12.04
CA HIS A 410 13.39 -0.81 -11.31
C HIS A 410 12.46 -1.57 -12.28
N PRO A 411 12.15 -2.86 -12.03
CA PRO A 411 11.40 -3.68 -12.99
C PRO A 411 9.95 -3.22 -13.20
N PHE A 412 9.36 -2.64 -12.15
CA PHE A 412 7.94 -2.31 -12.14
C PHE A 412 7.69 -0.80 -12.20
N GLU A 413 8.73 0.03 -12.17
CA GLU A 413 8.62 1.48 -12.00
C GLU A 413 9.61 2.21 -12.90
N ARG A 414 9.53 3.54 -12.93
CA ARG A 414 10.36 4.40 -13.78
C ARG A 414 11.75 4.70 -13.20
N TRP A 415 12.04 4.23 -11.99
CA TRP A 415 13.24 4.61 -11.26
C TRP A 415 14.50 3.95 -11.83
N SER A 416 15.46 4.80 -12.18
CA SER A 416 16.78 4.40 -12.64
C SER A 416 17.74 4.18 -11.48
N GLN A 417 18.88 3.57 -11.79
CA GLN A 417 19.98 3.49 -10.83
C GLN A 417 20.53 4.88 -10.50
N ASP A 418 20.53 5.81 -11.46
CA ASP A 418 20.93 7.19 -11.21
C ASP A 418 19.98 7.89 -10.22
N ASP A 419 18.68 7.64 -10.30
CA ASP A 419 17.69 8.18 -9.34
C ASP A 419 17.97 7.66 -7.93
N TYR A 420 18.29 6.37 -7.77
CA TYR A 420 18.65 5.76 -6.50
C TYR A 420 19.85 6.46 -5.86
N TYR A 421 20.96 6.59 -6.59
CA TYR A 421 22.18 7.18 -6.05
C TYR A 421 22.07 8.70 -5.89
N SER A 422 21.35 9.40 -6.78
CA SER A 422 21.07 10.83 -6.62
C SER A 422 20.25 11.10 -5.36
N PHE A 423 19.26 10.26 -5.04
CA PHE A 423 18.52 10.42 -3.78
C PHE A 423 19.37 10.02 -2.56
N SER A 424 20.22 8.98 -2.66
CA SER A 424 21.18 8.65 -1.60
C SER A 424 22.13 9.80 -1.27
N ALA A 425 22.44 10.67 -2.25
CA ALA A 425 23.32 11.81 -2.07
C ALA A 425 22.85 12.81 -1.00
N PHE A 426 21.55 12.88 -0.66
CA PHE A 426 21.08 13.72 0.46
C PHE A 426 21.68 13.34 1.82
N PHE A 427 22.14 12.09 1.94
CA PHE A 427 22.59 11.51 3.20
C PHE A 427 24.11 11.37 3.32
N THR A 428 24.87 11.76 2.29
CA THR A 428 26.33 11.55 2.25
C THR A 428 27.13 12.51 3.13
N GLN A 429 26.49 13.58 3.60
CA GLN A 429 27.11 14.58 4.50
C GLN A 429 26.71 14.38 5.98
N VAL A 430 26.23 13.18 6.35
CA VAL A 430 26.01 12.84 7.77
C VAL A 430 27.32 12.38 8.40
N GLY A 431 27.90 13.24 9.24
CA GLY A 431 29.08 12.97 10.04
C GLY A 431 28.73 12.32 11.39
N ARG A 432 29.64 11.47 11.87
CA ARG A 432 29.53 10.78 13.17
C ARG A 432 30.86 10.85 13.90
N LYS A 433 30.83 11.11 15.20
CA LYS A 433 32.00 10.96 16.08
C LYS A 433 31.55 10.53 17.48
N PRO A 434 32.40 9.84 18.27
CA PRO A 434 32.04 9.47 19.63
C PRO A 434 31.62 10.69 20.47
N SER A 435 30.56 10.55 21.26
CA SER A 435 30.17 11.54 22.26
C SER A 435 30.89 11.29 23.59
N ALA A 436 30.62 12.12 24.60
CA ALA A 436 31.09 11.90 25.97
C ALA A 436 30.43 10.67 26.63
N THR A 437 29.29 10.20 26.11
CA THR A 437 28.56 9.03 26.59
C THR A 437 28.97 7.80 25.79
N ARG A 438 29.39 6.73 26.47
CA ARG A 438 29.77 5.46 25.83
C ARG A 438 28.57 4.86 25.08
N GLY A 439 28.77 4.50 23.82
CA GLY A 439 27.72 3.89 22.98
C GLY A 439 26.80 4.92 22.30
N GLU A 440 27.09 6.21 22.43
CA GLU A 440 26.38 7.30 21.76
C GLU A 440 27.33 8.09 20.86
N ASP A 441 26.89 8.31 19.62
CA ASP A 441 27.58 9.17 18.65
C ASP A 441 26.98 10.59 18.67
N LEU A 442 27.83 11.60 18.51
CA LEU A 442 27.41 12.92 18.06
C LEU A 442 27.17 12.85 16.55
N ILE A 443 25.95 13.11 16.12
CA ILE A 443 25.59 13.26 14.71
C ILE A 443 25.74 14.73 14.31
N PHE A 444 26.36 15.01 13.18
CA PHE A 444 26.54 16.39 12.69
C PHE A 444 26.56 16.45 11.17
N HIS A 445 26.24 17.62 10.62
CA HIS A 445 26.44 17.87 9.19
C HIS A 445 27.93 18.06 8.88
N LYS A 446 28.49 17.20 8.03
CA LYS A 446 29.85 17.32 7.50
C LYS A 446 29.84 18.31 6.33
N ARG A 447 30.62 19.38 6.44
CA ARG A 447 30.78 20.34 5.33
C ARG A 447 31.36 19.64 4.10
N GLY A 448 30.75 19.89 2.94
CA GLY A 448 31.16 19.34 1.67
C GLY A 448 30.02 19.34 0.65
N VAL A 449 30.37 19.29 -0.63
CA VAL A 449 29.38 19.11 -1.70
C VAL A 449 28.84 17.69 -1.62
N ALA A 450 27.53 17.56 -1.49
CA ALA A 450 26.84 16.27 -1.46
C ALA A 450 26.93 15.55 -2.81
N GLY A 451 27.14 14.23 -2.77
CA GLY A 451 27.21 13.41 -3.96
C GLY A 451 27.44 11.94 -3.66
N ALA A 452 26.89 11.06 -4.51
CA ALA A 452 27.02 9.61 -4.39
C ALA A 452 27.51 9.01 -5.71
N ALA A 453 28.41 8.05 -5.64
CA ALA A 453 28.89 7.34 -6.83
C ALA A 453 27.90 6.26 -7.26
N ASN A 454 27.48 6.28 -8.53
CA ASN A 454 26.77 5.16 -9.14
C ASN A 454 27.75 3.98 -9.28
N ILE A 455 27.37 2.81 -8.75
CA ILE A 455 28.24 1.62 -8.73
C ILE A 455 28.54 1.04 -10.12
N LYS A 456 27.67 1.28 -11.10
CA LYS A 456 27.78 0.78 -12.47
C LYS A 456 28.63 1.72 -13.33
N THR A 457 28.34 3.03 -13.28
CA THR A 457 28.99 4.02 -14.16
C THR A 457 30.22 4.68 -13.53
N GLY A 458 30.37 4.60 -12.20
CA GLY A 458 31.39 5.32 -11.44
C GLY A 458 31.18 6.84 -11.36
N MET A 459 30.13 7.38 -12.00
CA MET A 459 29.84 8.81 -12.00
C MET A 459 29.36 9.25 -10.62
N THR A 460 29.84 10.42 -10.17
CA THR A 460 29.35 11.05 -8.94
C THR A 460 28.11 11.87 -9.25
N LEU A 461 26.98 11.46 -8.72
CA LEU A 461 25.67 12.08 -8.92
C LEU A 461 25.37 13.05 -7.79
N LYS A 462 24.71 14.16 -8.13
CA LYS A 462 24.27 15.19 -7.18
C LYS A 462 22.91 14.83 -6.56
N PRO A 463 22.54 15.44 -5.43
CA PRO A 463 21.20 15.26 -4.85
C PRO A 463 20.07 15.59 -5.82
N ALA A 464 19.15 14.64 -6.01
CA ALA A 464 17.90 14.81 -6.74
C ALA A 464 16.80 13.96 -6.10
N ALA A 465 15.58 14.48 -6.06
CA ALA A 465 14.47 13.88 -5.32
C ALA A 465 13.51 13.14 -6.27
N LEU A 466 13.78 11.86 -6.54
CA LEU A 466 12.95 11.00 -7.39
C LEU A 466 12.66 11.61 -8.78
N GLY A 467 13.72 12.10 -9.44
CA GLY A 467 13.66 12.75 -10.75
C GLY A 467 13.49 14.27 -10.71
N ASP A 468 13.10 14.86 -9.57
CA ASP A 468 13.04 16.31 -9.42
C ASP A 468 14.42 16.90 -9.14
N VAL A 469 14.78 17.94 -9.89
CA VAL A 469 16.02 18.69 -9.67
C VAL A 469 15.83 19.63 -8.48
N ILE A 470 16.60 19.40 -7.43
CA ILE A 470 16.67 20.30 -6.28
C ILE A 470 17.63 21.47 -6.61
N PRO A 471 17.36 22.70 -6.12
CA PRO A 471 18.29 23.81 -6.25
C PRO A 471 19.70 23.45 -5.80
N ALA A 472 20.71 24.13 -6.36
CA ALA A 472 22.10 23.92 -5.98
C ALA A 472 22.28 24.05 -4.47
N ILE A 473 22.89 23.03 -3.85
CA ILE A 473 23.13 22.94 -2.41
C ILE A 473 24.58 23.33 -2.16
N ALA A 474 24.81 24.40 -1.39
CA ALA A 474 26.16 24.84 -1.03
C ALA A 474 26.83 23.87 -0.05
N ALA A 475 28.16 23.94 0.06
CA ALA A 475 28.94 22.99 0.86
C ALA A 475 28.73 23.13 2.38
N ASP A 476 28.17 24.24 2.83
CA ASP A 476 27.81 24.55 4.21
C ASP A 476 26.31 24.37 4.52
N GLU A 477 25.51 24.02 3.51
CA GLU A 477 24.09 23.70 3.66
C GLU A 477 23.89 22.20 3.86
N ASP A 478 23.00 21.83 4.80
CA ASP A 478 22.62 20.43 4.99
C ASP A 478 21.63 19.98 3.89
N PRO A 479 22.01 19.01 3.04
CA PRO A 479 21.12 18.53 1.98
C PRO A 479 19.81 17.95 2.52
N ARG A 480 19.81 17.42 3.74
CA ARG A 480 18.62 16.80 4.37
C ARG A 480 17.52 17.82 4.63
N LEU A 481 17.88 19.08 4.88
CA LEU A 481 16.91 20.17 5.00
C LEU A 481 16.23 20.47 3.66
N LYS A 482 16.99 20.45 2.55
CA LYS A 482 16.44 20.64 1.21
C LYS A 482 15.53 19.48 0.79
N LEU A 483 15.87 18.26 1.19
CA LEU A 483 14.99 17.11 1.01
C LEU A 483 13.68 17.31 1.79
N ALA A 484 13.74 17.71 3.06
CA ALA A 484 12.55 18.00 3.86
C ALA A 484 11.70 19.13 3.26
N ASP A 485 12.31 20.21 2.75
CA ASP A 485 11.62 21.30 2.03
C ASP A 485 10.89 20.80 0.77
N TRP A 486 11.51 19.87 0.01
CA TRP A 486 10.88 19.26 -1.15
C TRP A 486 9.73 18.32 -0.76
N MET A 487 9.86 17.58 0.34
CA MET A 487 8.83 16.68 0.84
C MET A 487 7.57 17.45 1.27
N SER A 488 7.73 18.57 1.99
CA SER A 488 6.61 19.40 2.46
C SER A 488 6.00 20.30 1.40
N SER A 489 6.58 20.38 0.20
CA SER A 489 6.04 21.15 -0.92
C SER A 489 4.64 20.65 -1.30
N PRO A 490 3.64 21.54 -1.48
CA PRO A 490 2.31 21.17 -2.00
C PRO A 490 2.32 20.58 -3.42
N LYS A 491 3.46 20.67 -4.13
CA LYS A 491 3.65 20.06 -5.46
C LYS A 491 4.21 18.63 -5.37
N ASN A 492 4.60 18.18 -4.18
CA ASN A 492 5.14 16.83 -3.98
C ASN A 492 4.03 15.79 -4.17
N PRO A 493 4.16 14.81 -5.10
CA PRO A 493 3.08 13.86 -5.38
C PRO A 493 3.08 12.63 -4.47
N PHE A 494 3.96 12.58 -3.46
CA PHE A 494 4.24 11.38 -2.66
C PHE A 494 4.00 11.59 -1.16
N PHE A 495 4.50 12.68 -0.59
CA PHE A 495 4.61 12.85 0.86
C PHE A 495 3.25 12.83 1.58
N ALA A 496 2.32 13.71 1.17
CA ALA A 496 0.96 13.71 1.72
C ALA A 496 0.22 12.42 1.39
N LYS A 497 0.36 11.93 0.15
CA LYS A 497 -0.28 10.70 -0.33
C LYS A 497 0.07 9.49 0.54
N ALA A 498 1.33 9.32 0.88
CA ALA A 498 1.82 8.17 1.65
C ALA A 498 1.23 8.13 3.06
N VAL A 499 1.27 9.25 3.78
CA VAL A 499 0.74 9.29 5.15
C VAL A 499 -0.77 9.22 5.19
N VAL A 500 -1.47 9.89 4.27
CA VAL A 500 -2.92 9.82 4.14
C VAL A 500 -3.39 8.40 3.86
N ASN A 501 -2.74 7.71 2.91
CA ASN A 501 -3.08 6.33 2.57
C ASN A 501 -2.80 5.37 3.74
N ARG A 502 -1.70 5.57 4.49
CA ARG A 502 -1.40 4.80 5.70
C ARG A 502 -2.43 5.01 6.80
N TYR A 503 -2.84 6.25 7.06
CA TYR A 503 -3.86 6.54 8.05
C TYR A 503 -5.22 5.99 7.61
N TRP A 504 -5.56 6.06 6.32
CA TRP A 504 -6.76 5.41 5.79
C TRP A 504 -6.75 3.90 6.07
N LYS A 505 -5.64 3.21 5.79
CA LYS A 505 -5.47 1.78 6.11
C LYS A 505 -5.64 1.51 7.61
N HIS A 506 -5.12 2.38 8.47
CA HIS A 506 -5.30 2.26 9.92
C HIS A 506 -6.77 2.30 10.34
N PHE A 507 -7.66 3.03 9.68
CA PHE A 507 -9.09 3.05 10.04
C PHE A 507 -9.94 2.04 9.26
N PHE A 508 -9.55 1.66 8.04
CA PHE A 508 -10.34 0.82 7.13
C PHE A 508 -9.73 -0.55 6.84
N ARG A 509 -8.67 -0.98 7.54
CA ARG A 509 -7.92 -2.24 7.33
C ARG A 509 -7.10 -2.32 6.04
N ARG A 510 -7.56 -1.66 4.98
CA ARG A 510 -6.95 -1.65 3.66
C ARG A 510 -6.74 -0.21 3.22
N GLY A 511 -5.56 0.11 2.69
CA GLY A 511 -5.29 1.40 2.07
C GLY A 511 -6.15 1.62 0.84
N LEU A 512 -6.19 2.85 0.32
CA LEU A 512 -6.72 3.15 -1.02
C LEU A 512 -5.76 2.59 -2.07
N ILE A 513 -4.46 2.72 -1.81
CA ILE A 513 -3.38 1.97 -2.47
C ILE A 513 -2.96 0.87 -1.49
N GLU A 514 -2.87 -0.38 -1.95
CA GLU A 514 -2.47 -1.52 -1.13
C GLU A 514 -1.42 -2.36 -1.88
N PRO A 515 -0.26 -2.67 -1.28
CA PRO A 515 0.21 -2.22 0.04
C PRO A 515 0.32 -0.69 0.18
N GLU A 516 0.25 -0.18 1.41
CA GLU A 516 0.15 1.25 1.72
C GLU A 516 1.40 2.07 1.32
N ASP A 517 2.53 1.39 1.18
CA ASP A 517 3.86 1.90 0.86
C ASP A 517 4.36 1.45 -0.54
N ASP A 518 3.44 1.06 -1.43
CA ASP A 518 3.72 0.69 -2.84
C ASP A 518 3.00 1.65 -3.80
N ILE A 519 3.32 2.94 -3.69
CA ILE A 519 2.77 4.03 -4.50
C ILE A 519 3.53 4.11 -5.82
N ARG A 520 2.86 3.66 -6.87
CA ARG A 520 3.40 3.66 -8.23
C ARG A 520 2.28 3.71 -9.25
N ASP A 521 2.60 4.14 -10.47
CA ASP A 521 1.64 4.25 -11.57
C ASP A 521 0.94 2.92 -11.85
N THR A 522 1.62 1.80 -11.60
CA THR A 522 1.15 0.42 -11.75
C THR A 522 0.28 -0.11 -10.60
N ASN A 523 0.13 0.64 -9.51
CA ASN A 523 -0.70 0.30 -8.37
C ASN A 523 -1.62 1.49 -8.01
N PRO A 524 -2.64 1.78 -8.85
CA PRO A 524 -3.49 2.94 -8.66
C PRO A 524 -4.39 2.80 -7.41
N PRO A 525 -4.83 3.91 -6.82
CA PRO A 525 -5.81 3.89 -5.73
C PRO A 525 -7.16 3.34 -6.18
N THR A 526 -7.86 2.62 -5.29
CA THR A 526 -9.21 2.11 -5.52
C THR A 526 -10.25 3.22 -5.66
N ASN A 527 -10.00 4.38 -5.03
CA ASN A 527 -10.79 5.60 -5.18
C ASN A 527 -9.84 6.81 -5.31
N PRO A 528 -9.41 7.17 -6.54
CA PRO A 528 -8.47 8.27 -6.79
C PRO A 528 -8.98 9.62 -6.31
N GLU A 529 -10.27 9.90 -6.47
CA GLU A 529 -10.90 11.16 -6.08
C GLU A 529 -10.88 11.34 -4.56
N LEU A 530 -11.18 10.28 -3.81
CA LEU A 530 -11.07 10.28 -2.35
C LEU A 530 -9.64 10.52 -1.87
N LEU A 531 -8.67 9.81 -2.46
CA LEU A 531 -7.26 9.97 -2.09
C LEU A 531 -6.80 11.42 -2.32
N ALA A 532 -7.13 11.98 -3.50
CA ALA A 532 -6.81 13.37 -3.83
C ALA A 532 -7.50 14.38 -2.89
N GLY A 533 -8.76 14.12 -2.51
CA GLY A 533 -9.48 14.96 -1.54
C GLY A 533 -8.84 14.93 -0.15
N LEU A 534 -8.40 13.76 0.31
CA LEU A 534 -7.68 13.63 1.58
C LEU A 534 -6.29 14.29 1.54
N GLU A 535 -5.55 14.16 0.44
CA GLU A 535 -4.28 14.88 0.22
C GLU A 535 -4.47 16.40 0.30
N GLN A 536 -5.50 16.92 -0.40
CA GLN A 536 -5.83 18.34 -0.37
C GLN A 536 -6.23 18.82 1.04
N HIS A 537 -7.06 18.05 1.74
CA HIS A 537 -7.45 18.38 3.13
C HIS A 537 -6.24 18.42 4.06
N PHE A 538 -5.33 17.45 3.93
CA PHE A 538 -4.13 17.37 4.76
C PHE A 538 -3.14 18.51 4.51
N HIS A 539 -3.00 18.96 3.25
CA HIS A 539 -2.26 20.18 2.95
C HIS A 539 -2.95 21.43 3.50
N ALA A 540 -4.27 21.54 3.38
CA ALA A 540 -5.03 22.68 3.88
C ALA A 540 -5.00 22.79 5.40
N SER A 541 -4.83 21.66 6.10
CA SER A 541 -4.67 21.60 7.56
C SER A 541 -3.22 21.75 8.03
N ASP A 542 -2.28 22.17 7.18
CA ASP A 542 -0.86 22.31 7.51
C ASP A 542 -0.25 21.01 8.08
N PHE A 543 -0.55 19.88 7.41
CA PHE A 543 -0.05 18.55 7.78
C PHE A 543 -0.46 18.07 9.20
N ASP A 544 -1.60 18.54 9.72
CA ASP A 544 -2.19 18.11 10.99
C ASP A 544 -2.73 16.66 10.94
N LEU A 545 -2.06 15.75 11.67
CA LEU A 545 -2.45 14.33 11.77
C LEU A 545 -3.75 14.12 12.56
N LYS A 546 -4.03 14.93 13.59
CA LYS A 546 -5.28 14.82 14.36
C LYS A 546 -6.46 15.27 13.51
N GLU A 547 -6.29 16.27 12.65
CA GLU A 547 -7.31 16.71 11.70
C GLU A 547 -7.59 15.64 10.63
N LEU A 548 -6.57 14.94 10.13
CA LEU A 548 -6.75 13.79 9.25
C LEU A 548 -7.55 12.66 9.93
N VAL A 549 -7.23 12.32 11.19
CA VAL A 549 -8.01 11.34 11.96
C VAL A 549 -9.45 11.82 12.16
N ARG A 550 -9.65 13.10 12.47
CA ARG A 550 -10.96 13.70 12.70
C ARG A 550 -11.85 13.62 11.46
N VAL A 551 -11.35 14.00 10.28
CA VAL A 551 -12.15 13.99 9.06
C VAL A 551 -12.54 12.56 8.65
N ILE A 552 -11.65 11.59 8.85
CA ILE A 552 -11.94 10.17 8.59
C ILE A 552 -13.01 9.65 9.55
N THR A 553 -12.82 9.82 10.86
CA THR A 553 -13.71 9.22 11.88
C THR A 553 -15.08 9.89 11.98
N ARG A 554 -15.20 11.16 11.56
CA ARG A 554 -16.49 11.87 11.45
C ARG A 554 -17.33 11.44 10.24
N SER A 555 -16.74 10.78 9.24
CA SER A 555 -17.47 10.32 8.06
C SER A 555 -18.48 9.21 8.40
N ASN A 556 -19.62 9.17 7.72
CA ASN A 556 -20.52 8.03 7.79
C ASN A 556 -19.91 6.77 7.17
N ALA A 557 -18.99 6.88 6.22
CA ALA A 557 -18.21 5.78 5.67
C ALA A 557 -17.43 5.02 6.76
N TYR A 558 -16.78 5.72 7.69
CA TYR A 558 -16.14 5.10 8.85
C TYR A 558 -17.16 4.50 9.82
N GLN A 559 -18.34 5.09 9.92
CA GLN A 559 -19.40 4.69 10.86
C GLN A 559 -20.33 3.62 10.29
N LEU A 560 -20.06 3.04 9.12
CA LEU A 560 -20.85 1.91 8.61
C LEU A 560 -20.71 0.69 9.54
N SER A 561 -21.76 -0.11 9.64
CA SER A 561 -21.75 -1.39 10.35
C SER A 561 -20.81 -2.37 9.66
N SER A 562 -20.18 -3.26 10.43
CA SER A 562 -19.43 -4.38 9.86
C SER A 562 -20.29 -5.54 9.41
N VAL A 563 -21.55 -5.59 9.86
CA VAL A 563 -22.52 -6.59 9.43
C VAL A 563 -22.84 -6.31 7.95
N PRO A 564 -22.49 -7.24 7.04
CA PRO A 564 -22.76 -7.04 5.63
C PRO A 564 -24.25 -7.18 5.33
N ASN A 565 -24.71 -6.48 4.29
CA ASN A 565 -25.95 -6.80 3.61
C ASN A 565 -25.70 -7.90 2.54
N GLN A 566 -26.74 -8.32 1.83
CA GLN A 566 -26.63 -9.40 0.83
C GLN A 566 -25.74 -9.06 -0.38
N TYR A 567 -25.40 -7.80 -0.61
CA TYR A 567 -24.65 -7.33 -1.78
C TYR A 567 -23.17 -7.05 -1.49
N ASN A 568 -22.80 -6.82 -0.23
CA ASN A 568 -21.48 -6.32 0.13
C ASN A 568 -20.62 -7.27 0.99
N VAL A 569 -21.06 -8.52 1.17
CA VAL A 569 -20.30 -9.55 1.90
C VAL A 569 -18.89 -9.72 1.32
N ALA A 570 -18.81 -9.77 -0.01
CA ALA A 570 -17.57 -9.99 -0.77
C ALA A 570 -16.77 -8.71 -1.05
N ASP A 571 -17.29 -7.53 -0.70
CA ASP A 571 -16.54 -6.29 -0.88
C ASP A 571 -15.37 -6.22 0.10
N GLN A 572 -14.17 -5.99 -0.45
CA GLN A 572 -12.93 -5.88 0.29
C GLN A 572 -12.16 -4.59 0.00
N GLN A 573 -12.66 -3.74 -0.90
CA GLN A 573 -11.87 -2.60 -1.40
C GLN A 573 -12.67 -1.31 -1.63
N ASN A 574 -13.99 -1.36 -1.56
CA ASN A 574 -14.86 -0.21 -1.87
C ASN A 574 -15.43 0.49 -0.62
N TYR A 575 -15.12 -0.03 0.58
CA TYR A 575 -15.54 0.55 1.86
C TYR A 575 -17.07 0.64 2.01
N SER A 576 -17.79 -0.32 1.46
CA SER A 576 -19.26 -0.43 1.58
C SER A 576 -19.73 -0.84 2.99
N ARG A 577 -18.79 -1.18 3.87
CA ARG A 577 -19.01 -1.55 5.27
C ARG A 577 -17.71 -1.39 6.05
N TYR A 578 -17.78 -1.42 7.37
CA TYR A 578 -16.55 -1.54 8.16
C TYR A 578 -16.00 -2.97 8.08
N TYR A 579 -14.69 -3.11 7.88
CA TYR A 579 -14.05 -4.42 7.83
C TYR A 579 -13.48 -4.77 9.21
N PRO A 580 -13.97 -5.82 9.89
CA PRO A 580 -13.44 -6.20 11.18
C PRO A 580 -11.94 -6.45 11.14
N ARG A 581 -11.25 -5.98 12.17
CA ARG A 581 -9.81 -6.09 12.37
C ARG A 581 -9.53 -6.69 13.73
N ARG A 582 -8.57 -7.59 13.81
CA ARG A 582 -8.13 -8.10 15.10
C ARG A 582 -7.48 -6.96 15.90
N LEU A 583 -7.62 -6.98 17.23
CA LEU A 583 -6.85 -6.05 18.06
C LEU A 583 -5.36 -6.39 17.96
N GLN A 584 -4.52 -5.36 17.96
CA GLN A 584 -3.06 -5.50 18.00
C GLN A 584 -2.63 -6.13 19.34
N ALA A 585 -1.45 -6.76 19.37
CA ALA A 585 -0.96 -7.48 20.54
C ALA A 585 -0.99 -6.62 21.82
N GLU A 586 -0.54 -5.38 21.71
CA GLU A 586 -0.52 -4.40 22.80
C GLU A 586 -1.93 -4.07 23.28
N VAL A 587 -2.81 -3.69 22.35
CA VAL A 587 -4.21 -3.33 22.62
C VAL A 587 -4.97 -4.51 23.22
N MET A 588 -4.71 -5.73 22.75
CA MET A 588 -5.38 -6.93 23.25
C MET A 588 -4.92 -7.31 24.65
N LEU A 589 -3.62 -7.20 24.94
CA LEU A 589 -3.09 -7.43 26.29
C LEU A 589 -3.68 -6.43 27.28
N ASP A 590 -3.67 -5.16 26.92
CA ASP A 590 -4.24 -4.08 27.73
C ASP A 590 -5.76 -4.26 27.93
N ALA A 591 -6.50 -4.67 26.90
CA ALA A 591 -7.93 -4.96 27.01
C ALA A 591 -8.22 -6.16 27.94
N ILE A 592 -7.36 -7.18 27.93
CA ILE A 592 -7.46 -8.33 28.86
C ILE A 592 -7.18 -7.85 30.29
N ASP A 593 -6.19 -6.99 30.50
CA ASP A 593 -5.89 -6.40 31.80
C ASP A 593 -7.08 -5.57 32.31
N ASP A 594 -7.66 -4.71 31.47
CA ASP A 594 -8.84 -3.91 31.79
C ASP A 594 -10.04 -4.80 32.19
N LEU A 595 -10.33 -5.85 31.42
CA LEU A 595 -11.47 -6.74 31.66
C LEU A 595 -11.24 -7.62 32.90
N THR A 596 -10.04 -8.16 33.08
CA THR A 596 -9.73 -9.00 34.25
C THR A 596 -9.49 -8.18 35.51
N GLY A 597 -9.29 -6.87 35.40
CA GLY A 597 -8.84 -6.03 36.52
C GLY A 597 -7.45 -6.44 37.02
N ALA A 598 -6.66 -7.08 36.16
CA ALA A 598 -5.28 -7.45 36.43
C ALA A 598 -4.34 -6.40 35.82
N GLN A 599 -3.04 -6.61 35.98
CA GLN A 599 -2.03 -5.74 35.41
C GLN A 599 -0.85 -6.55 34.90
N THR A 600 -0.30 -6.16 33.77
CA THR A 600 1.00 -6.65 33.29
C THR A 600 2.10 -5.69 33.72
N ASP A 601 3.14 -6.23 34.38
CA ASP A 601 4.34 -5.46 34.69
C ASP A 601 5.40 -5.67 33.61
N PHE A 602 6.09 -4.57 33.27
CA PHE A 602 7.14 -4.57 32.27
C PHE A 602 8.47 -4.15 32.90
N PRO A 603 9.58 -4.89 32.65
CA PRO A 603 10.87 -4.57 33.25
C PRO A 603 11.34 -3.14 32.93
N ASN A 604 11.89 -2.45 33.94
CA ASN A 604 12.40 -1.07 33.83
C ASN A 604 11.34 -0.01 33.46
N LEU A 605 10.05 -0.33 33.63
CA LEU A 605 8.95 0.62 33.49
C LEU A 605 8.18 0.71 34.82
N PRO A 606 7.56 1.86 35.13
CA PRO A 606 6.67 1.97 36.27
C PRO A 606 5.53 0.97 36.21
N THR A 607 5.16 0.42 37.37
CA THR A 607 3.92 -0.34 37.56
C THR A 607 2.74 0.47 37.02
N GLY A 608 1.88 -0.17 36.22
CA GLY A 608 0.73 0.44 35.56
C GLY A 608 1.01 0.93 34.14
N THR A 609 2.24 0.81 33.64
CA THR A 609 2.54 1.15 32.24
C THR A 609 1.81 0.19 31.30
N ARG A 610 1.01 0.75 30.38
CA ARG A 610 0.25 -0.02 29.39
C ARG A 610 1.13 -0.56 28.27
N ALA A 611 0.75 -1.67 27.68
CA ALA A 611 1.46 -2.29 26.57
C ALA A 611 1.52 -1.36 25.34
N ILE A 612 0.48 -0.55 25.10
CA ILE A 612 0.48 0.45 24.03
C ILE A 612 1.55 1.55 24.21
N ALA A 613 2.11 1.70 25.41
CA ALA A 613 3.12 2.72 25.72
C ALA A 613 4.56 2.16 25.72
N LEU A 614 4.77 0.92 25.26
CA LEU A 614 6.08 0.29 25.28
C LEU A 614 7.04 0.91 24.25
N PRO A 615 8.24 1.34 24.66
CA PRO A 615 9.13 2.16 23.82
C PRO A 615 9.90 1.39 22.74
N ASP A 616 10.18 0.09 22.94
CA ASP A 616 10.97 -0.72 22.00
C ASP A 616 10.55 -2.20 21.99
N ASN A 617 11.21 -3.04 21.18
CA ASN A 617 10.86 -4.45 20.98
C ASN A 617 11.29 -5.37 22.14
N SER A 618 12.13 -4.94 23.08
CA SER A 618 12.69 -5.83 24.12
C SER A 618 11.63 -6.53 24.98
N TYR A 619 10.47 -5.92 25.12
CA TYR A 619 9.32 -6.45 25.85
C TYR A 619 8.66 -7.67 25.19
N ASN A 620 8.94 -7.96 23.91
CA ASN A 620 8.51 -9.20 23.25
C ASN A 620 9.10 -10.44 23.93
N ASN A 621 10.30 -10.31 24.52
CA ASN A 621 10.93 -11.38 25.29
C ASN A 621 10.43 -11.44 26.74
N ALA A 622 9.97 -10.31 27.29
CA ALA A 622 9.44 -10.23 28.65
C ALA A 622 7.98 -10.71 28.74
N SER A 623 7.21 -10.63 27.65
CA SER A 623 5.82 -11.07 27.57
C SER A 623 5.62 -12.07 26.42
N PRO A 624 5.43 -13.38 26.72
CA PRO A 624 5.09 -14.38 25.72
C PRO A 624 3.86 -14.01 24.89
N PHE A 625 2.89 -13.33 25.51
CA PHE A 625 1.69 -12.84 24.85
C PHE A 625 2.01 -11.89 23.68
N LEU A 626 2.84 -10.86 23.92
CA LEU A 626 3.16 -9.88 22.88
C LEU A 626 3.80 -10.52 21.65
N LYS A 627 4.67 -11.50 21.86
CA LYS A 627 5.32 -12.27 20.79
C LYS A 627 4.33 -13.15 20.02
N VAL A 628 3.50 -13.93 20.72
CA VAL A 628 2.51 -14.84 20.09
C VAL A 628 1.47 -14.05 19.27
N PHE A 629 1.10 -12.85 19.72
CA PHE A 629 0.13 -12.00 19.05
C PHE A 629 0.73 -11.07 18.00
N GLY A 630 2.03 -11.22 17.69
CA GLY A 630 2.64 -10.57 16.53
C GLY A 630 2.97 -9.10 16.74
N ARG A 631 3.39 -8.71 17.95
CA ARG A 631 4.05 -7.41 18.17
C ARG A 631 5.33 -7.35 17.32
N PRO A 632 5.64 -6.21 16.64
CA PRO A 632 6.76 -6.13 15.72
C PRO A 632 8.11 -6.18 16.45
N GLU A 633 9.16 -6.59 15.73
CA GLU A 633 10.55 -6.56 16.20
C GLU A 633 11.25 -5.24 15.86
N ASN A 634 10.58 -4.38 15.07
CA ASN A 634 11.03 -3.06 14.65
C ASN A 634 12.29 -3.14 13.77
N GLU A 635 12.32 -4.11 12.85
CA GLU A 635 13.46 -4.36 11.95
C GLU A 635 13.32 -3.61 10.61
N SER A 636 12.08 -3.31 10.21
CA SER A 636 11.67 -2.78 8.93
C SER A 636 10.79 -1.55 9.09
N VAL A 637 10.75 -0.71 8.05
CA VAL A 637 9.80 0.41 7.97
C VAL A 637 8.39 -0.03 7.57
N CYS A 638 8.21 -1.30 7.25
CA CYS A 638 6.93 -1.88 6.81
C CYS A 638 5.99 -2.13 7.99
N GLU A 639 4.74 -1.66 7.90
CA GLU A 639 3.71 -1.99 8.90
C GLU A 639 3.35 -3.49 8.89
N CYS A 640 3.75 -4.21 7.84
CA CYS A 640 3.55 -5.65 7.66
C CYS A 640 4.23 -6.56 8.71
N GLU A 641 5.16 -6.05 9.53
CA GLU A 641 5.66 -6.81 10.70
C GLU A 641 4.54 -7.10 11.70
N ARG A 642 3.51 -6.25 11.77
CA ARG A 642 2.35 -6.50 12.63
C ARG A 642 1.47 -7.57 12.01
N VAL A 643 1.53 -8.77 12.57
CA VAL A 643 0.75 -9.92 12.07
C VAL A 643 -0.69 -9.86 12.58
N GLN A 644 -1.62 -9.64 11.66
CA GLN A 644 -3.06 -9.57 11.96
C GLN A 644 -3.82 -10.86 11.60
N SER A 645 -3.15 -11.83 10.99
CA SER A 645 -3.75 -13.13 10.67
C SER A 645 -3.95 -13.95 11.95
N SER A 646 -5.03 -14.74 11.96
CA SER A 646 -5.31 -15.68 13.05
C SER A 646 -4.41 -16.91 12.94
N SER A 647 -3.80 -17.32 14.05
CA SER A 647 -3.05 -18.57 14.16
C SER A 647 -3.62 -19.49 15.25
N LEU A 648 -3.42 -20.80 15.08
CA LEU A 648 -3.78 -21.79 16.10
C LEU A 648 -3.08 -21.49 17.44
N ALA A 649 -1.82 -21.05 17.39
CA ALA A 649 -1.04 -20.70 18.57
C ALA A 649 -1.71 -19.59 19.39
N GLN A 650 -2.25 -18.55 18.75
CA GLN A 650 -2.95 -17.47 19.46
C GLN A 650 -4.25 -17.95 20.10
N SER A 651 -5.03 -18.79 19.43
CA SER A 651 -6.26 -19.35 20.00
C SER A 651 -5.95 -20.25 21.20
N LEU A 652 -4.94 -21.12 21.09
CA LEU A 652 -4.51 -21.97 22.21
C LEU A 652 -3.94 -21.16 23.37
N HIS A 653 -3.28 -20.04 23.10
CA HIS A 653 -2.76 -19.14 24.13
C HIS A 653 -3.89 -18.55 24.98
N LEU A 654 -4.94 -17.99 24.36
CA LEU A 654 -6.11 -17.46 25.09
C LEU A 654 -6.84 -18.52 25.91
N MET A 655 -6.90 -19.76 25.40
CA MET A 655 -7.62 -20.83 26.07
C MET A 655 -6.86 -21.39 27.27
N ASN A 656 -5.53 -21.55 27.15
CA ASN A 656 -4.80 -22.45 28.05
C ASN A 656 -3.57 -21.86 28.72
N ALA A 657 -3.07 -20.69 28.28
CA ALA A 657 -1.79 -20.17 28.75
C ALA A 657 -1.85 -19.75 30.23
N GLY A 658 -0.73 -19.99 30.93
CA GLY A 658 -0.63 -19.75 32.37
C GLY A 658 -0.73 -18.28 32.75
N ASP A 659 -0.27 -17.37 31.89
CA ASP A 659 -0.39 -15.92 32.04
C ASP A 659 -1.85 -15.45 32.00
N ILE A 660 -2.68 -16.00 31.09
CA ILE A 660 -4.12 -15.71 31.05
C ILE A 660 -4.83 -16.24 32.31
N LYS A 661 -4.53 -17.48 32.72
CA LYS A 661 -5.10 -18.07 33.94
C LYS A 661 -4.72 -17.26 35.19
N ALA A 662 -3.48 -16.79 35.28
CA ALA A 662 -3.02 -15.96 36.38
C ALA A 662 -3.76 -14.61 36.45
N LYS A 663 -4.05 -13.98 35.30
CA LYS A 663 -4.84 -12.73 35.25
C LYS A 663 -6.27 -12.95 35.75
N LEU A 664 -6.92 -14.02 35.34
CA LEU A 664 -8.25 -14.38 35.82
C LEU A 664 -8.28 -14.65 37.33
N ALA A 665 -7.22 -15.30 37.85
CA ALA A 665 -7.08 -15.66 39.25
C ALA A 665 -6.44 -14.58 40.14
N THR A 666 -6.25 -13.36 39.63
CA THR A 666 -5.60 -12.28 40.38
C THR A 666 -6.45 -11.87 41.59
N GLY A 667 -5.85 -11.90 42.79
CA GLY A 667 -6.50 -11.39 44.00
C GLY A 667 -6.80 -9.90 43.86
N SER A 668 -7.99 -9.45 44.27
CA SER A 668 -8.54 -8.12 43.97
C SER A 668 -8.81 -7.81 42.48
N GLY A 669 -8.57 -8.77 41.58
CA GLY A 669 -9.01 -8.69 40.19
C GLY A 669 -10.54 -8.69 40.07
N ARG A 670 -11.06 -8.45 38.87
CA ARG A 670 -12.49 -8.28 38.62
C ARG A 670 -13.31 -9.50 39.03
N ALA A 671 -12.86 -10.72 38.72
CA ALA A 671 -13.57 -11.94 39.14
C ALA A 671 -13.72 -12.03 40.67
N ASP A 672 -12.63 -11.78 41.40
CA ASP A 672 -12.60 -11.78 42.86
C ASP A 672 -13.49 -10.67 43.46
N ARG A 673 -13.45 -9.46 42.88
CA ARG A 673 -14.31 -8.33 43.31
C ARG A 673 -15.80 -8.61 43.07
N LEU A 674 -16.16 -9.13 41.90
CA LEU A 674 -17.56 -9.45 41.57
C LEU A 674 -18.08 -10.61 42.42
N ALA A 675 -17.23 -11.61 42.70
CA ALA A 675 -17.60 -12.73 43.55
C ALA A 675 -17.83 -12.33 45.02
N LYS A 676 -17.12 -11.30 45.52
CA LYS A 676 -17.25 -10.77 46.89
C LYS A 676 -18.30 -9.67 47.03
N SER A 677 -18.69 -9.05 45.92
CA SER A 677 -19.68 -7.96 45.90
C SER A 677 -21.08 -8.45 46.30
N GLU A 678 -21.81 -7.64 47.07
CA GLU A 678 -23.21 -7.90 47.45
C GLU A 678 -24.22 -7.48 46.37
N GLN A 679 -23.75 -6.94 45.23
CA GLN A 679 -24.64 -6.55 44.14
C GLN A 679 -25.42 -7.75 43.57
N PRO A 680 -26.63 -7.54 43.03
CA PRO A 680 -27.35 -8.58 42.32
C PRO A 680 -26.54 -9.14 41.13
N PRO A 681 -26.66 -10.44 40.80
CA PRO A 681 -25.97 -11.04 39.64
C PRO A 681 -26.19 -10.26 38.34
N ASP A 682 -27.40 -9.73 38.15
CA ASP A 682 -27.75 -8.87 37.02
C ASP A 682 -26.81 -7.68 36.83
N GLN A 683 -26.52 -6.94 37.90
CA GLN A 683 -25.66 -5.75 37.83
C GLN A 683 -24.22 -6.15 37.53
N LYS A 684 -23.75 -7.26 38.09
CA LYS A 684 -22.41 -7.81 37.85
C LYS A 684 -22.22 -8.24 36.39
N ILE A 685 -23.22 -8.90 35.80
CA ILE A 685 -23.20 -9.27 34.38
C ILE A 685 -23.16 -8.02 33.51
N ARG A 686 -23.98 -7.01 33.80
CA ARG A 686 -23.96 -5.74 33.05
C ARG A 686 -22.62 -5.05 33.11
N GLU A 687 -21.97 -4.99 34.27
CA GLU A 687 -20.62 -4.42 34.40
C GLU A 687 -19.62 -5.13 33.46
N LEU A 688 -19.64 -6.47 33.40
CA LEU A 688 -18.75 -7.24 32.52
C LEU A 688 -18.95 -6.91 31.05
N TYR A 689 -20.20 -6.81 30.60
CA TYR A 689 -20.52 -6.48 29.21
C TYR A 689 -20.19 -5.03 28.86
N MET A 690 -20.40 -4.11 29.80
CA MET A 690 -20.03 -2.70 29.63
C MET A 690 -18.52 -2.53 29.49
N VAL A 691 -17.71 -3.26 30.27
CA VAL A 691 -16.25 -3.18 30.10
C VAL A 691 -15.74 -3.94 28.88
N ALA A 692 -16.27 -5.13 28.58
CA ALA A 692 -15.80 -5.91 27.44
C ALA A 692 -16.20 -5.30 26.08
N PHE A 693 -17.42 -4.76 26.00
CA PHE A 693 -18.07 -4.44 24.73
C PHE A 693 -18.64 -3.03 24.65
N ALA A 694 -18.62 -2.24 25.74
CA ALA A 694 -19.23 -0.91 25.80
C ALA A 694 -20.75 -0.90 25.54
N ARG A 695 -21.44 -2.02 25.83
CA ARG A 695 -22.89 -2.17 25.68
C ARG A 695 -23.48 -3.06 26.76
N GLU A 696 -24.79 -2.98 26.92
CA GLU A 696 -25.58 -3.93 27.70
C GLU A 696 -25.56 -5.34 27.05
N PRO A 697 -25.67 -6.42 27.84
CA PRO A 697 -25.85 -7.76 27.31
C PRO A 697 -27.18 -7.85 26.56
N ARG A 698 -27.20 -8.61 25.45
CA ARG A 698 -28.46 -9.00 24.81
C ARG A 698 -29.24 -9.93 25.73
N ALA A 699 -30.55 -10.07 25.51
CA ALA A 699 -31.41 -10.90 26.38
C ALA A 699 -30.97 -12.38 26.44
N ASP A 700 -30.48 -12.93 25.32
CA ASP A 700 -29.92 -14.27 25.22
C ASP A 700 -28.59 -14.39 25.98
N GLU A 701 -27.68 -13.43 25.77
CA GLU A 701 -26.39 -13.34 26.46
C GLU A 701 -26.54 -13.22 27.98
N TRP A 702 -27.44 -12.34 28.43
CA TRP A 702 -27.76 -12.14 29.84
C TRP A 702 -28.30 -13.41 30.47
N LYS A 703 -29.25 -14.09 29.80
CA LYS A 703 -29.84 -15.33 30.30
C LYS A 703 -28.78 -16.43 30.43
N VAL A 704 -27.95 -16.63 29.41
CA VAL A 704 -26.88 -17.63 29.44
C VAL A 704 -25.90 -17.36 30.58
N ALA A 705 -25.50 -16.11 30.79
CA ALA A 705 -24.62 -15.73 31.89
C ALA A 705 -25.27 -15.96 33.26
N LEU A 706 -26.54 -15.60 33.43
CA LEU A 706 -27.26 -15.78 34.69
C LEU A 706 -27.45 -17.26 35.02
N ASP A 707 -27.88 -18.07 34.05
CA ASP A 707 -28.05 -19.52 34.20
C ASP A 707 -26.71 -20.17 34.59
N TYR A 708 -25.61 -19.78 33.93
CA TYR A 708 -24.26 -20.30 34.24
C TYR A 708 -23.78 -19.93 35.66
N LEU A 709 -24.00 -18.69 36.10
CA LEU A 709 -23.60 -18.27 37.46
C LEU A 709 -24.38 -19.02 38.56
N ALA A 710 -25.58 -19.53 38.24
CA ALA A 710 -26.40 -20.32 39.15
C ALA A 710 -26.03 -21.81 39.20
N GLU A 711 -25.15 -22.29 38.30
CA GLU A 711 -24.74 -23.70 38.28
C GLU A 711 -23.88 -24.06 39.51
N PRO A 712 -24.23 -25.12 40.26
CA PRO A 712 -23.43 -25.56 41.40
C PRO A 712 -22.13 -26.21 40.93
N ARG A 713 -20.99 -25.77 41.48
CA ARG A 713 -19.70 -26.41 41.23
C ARG A 713 -19.44 -27.57 42.16
N ILE A 714 -18.96 -28.67 41.59
CA ILE A 714 -18.57 -29.88 42.30
C ILE A 714 -17.09 -30.19 42.08
N ASP A 715 -16.46 -30.84 43.06
CA ASP A 715 -15.10 -31.34 42.94
C ASP A 715 -15.04 -32.63 42.10
N ALA A 716 -13.83 -33.18 41.89
CA ALA A 716 -13.63 -34.41 41.14
C ALA A 716 -14.32 -35.65 41.75
N ALA A 717 -14.72 -35.58 43.03
CA ALA A 717 -15.47 -36.62 43.72
C ALA A 717 -16.99 -36.38 43.70
N GLY A 718 -17.45 -35.30 43.05
CA GLY A 718 -18.87 -34.95 42.91
C GLY A 718 -19.44 -34.18 44.10
N ASN A 719 -18.62 -33.69 45.03
CA ASN A 719 -19.09 -32.92 46.18
C ASN A 719 -19.12 -31.42 45.87
N PRO A 720 -20.13 -30.66 46.34
CA PRO A 720 -20.12 -29.21 46.21
C PRO A 720 -18.85 -28.60 46.81
N ILE A 721 -18.22 -27.68 46.08
CA ILE A 721 -17.08 -26.93 46.60
C ILE A 721 -17.55 -25.73 47.43
N ASP A 722 -16.61 -25.10 48.15
CA ASP A 722 -16.86 -23.88 48.92
C ASP A 722 -17.62 -22.83 48.07
N PRO A 723 -18.76 -22.28 48.53
CA PRO A 723 -19.59 -21.39 47.72
C PRO A 723 -18.86 -20.12 47.25
N GLN A 724 -17.98 -19.55 48.06
CA GLN A 724 -17.23 -18.35 47.69
C GLN A 724 -16.20 -18.68 46.59
N LYS A 725 -15.52 -19.81 46.74
CA LYS A 725 -14.62 -20.35 45.72
C LYS A 725 -15.37 -20.66 44.43
N ALA A 726 -16.52 -21.34 44.51
CA ALA A 726 -17.37 -21.63 43.35
C ALA A 726 -17.78 -20.36 42.61
N ASN A 727 -18.23 -19.34 43.33
CA ASN A 727 -18.63 -18.07 42.75
C ASN A 727 -17.45 -17.35 42.07
N THR A 728 -16.27 -17.40 42.68
CA THR A 728 -15.05 -16.83 42.11
C THR A 728 -14.67 -17.53 40.80
N GLU A 729 -14.67 -18.87 40.79
CA GLU A 729 -14.38 -19.66 39.58
C GLU A 729 -15.44 -19.44 38.49
N ASN A 730 -16.72 -19.29 38.84
CA ASN A 730 -17.79 -18.95 37.89
C ASN A 730 -17.53 -17.61 37.18
N PHE A 731 -17.11 -16.57 37.89
CA PHE A 731 -16.75 -15.30 37.27
C PHE A 731 -15.44 -15.36 36.47
N GLN A 732 -14.47 -16.18 36.90
CA GLN A 732 -13.26 -16.43 36.11
C GLN A 732 -13.60 -17.05 34.75
N ASP A 733 -14.45 -18.08 34.74
CA ASP A 733 -14.86 -18.76 33.51
C ASP A 733 -15.74 -17.86 32.62
N LEU A 734 -16.61 -17.05 33.21
CA LEU A 734 -17.40 -16.08 32.46
C LEU A 734 -16.51 -15.03 31.77
N ILE A 735 -15.54 -14.43 32.49
CA ILE A 735 -14.58 -13.48 31.90
C ILE A 735 -13.74 -14.17 30.83
N TRP A 736 -13.29 -15.40 31.07
CA TRP A 736 -12.56 -16.20 30.09
C TRP A 736 -13.37 -16.42 28.82
N ALA A 737 -14.66 -16.73 28.94
CA ALA A 737 -15.56 -16.87 27.79
C ALA A 737 -15.67 -15.57 26.99
N LEU A 738 -15.82 -14.41 27.67
CA LEU A 738 -15.88 -13.10 27.03
C LEU A 738 -14.60 -12.77 26.25
N ILE A 739 -13.41 -13.02 26.83
CA ILE A 739 -12.11 -12.82 26.18
C ILE A 739 -12.01 -13.61 24.87
N ASN A 740 -12.60 -14.80 24.81
CA ASN A 740 -12.53 -15.69 23.66
C ASN A 740 -13.63 -15.42 22.60
N THR A 741 -14.49 -14.42 22.80
CA THR A 741 -15.49 -14.05 21.79
C THR A 741 -14.87 -13.29 20.62
N LYS A 742 -15.45 -13.43 19.43
CA LYS A 742 -15.05 -12.63 18.27
C LYS A 742 -15.26 -11.13 18.50
N GLU A 743 -16.29 -10.76 19.25
CA GLU A 743 -16.59 -9.36 19.57
C GLU A 743 -15.49 -8.70 20.41
N PHE A 744 -14.91 -9.46 21.36
CA PHE A 744 -13.79 -8.97 22.16
C PHE A 744 -12.51 -8.86 21.31
N LEU A 745 -12.19 -9.93 20.57
CA LEU A 745 -10.94 -10.07 19.83
C LEU A 745 -10.81 -9.16 18.60
N PHE A 746 -11.93 -8.61 18.10
CA PHE A 746 -11.96 -7.80 16.90
C PHE A 746 -12.56 -6.41 17.17
N ASN A 747 -11.93 -5.38 16.60
CA ASN A 747 -12.58 -4.11 16.34
C ASN A 747 -13.50 -4.28 15.12
N HIS A 748 -14.75 -3.85 15.22
CA HIS A 748 -15.83 -4.19 14.27
C HIS A 748 -16.78 -3.03 14.04
#